data_AF-A0A959JX56-F1
#
_entry.id   AF-A0A959JX56-F1
#
_cell.length_a   1.000
_cell.length_b   1.000
_cell.length_c   1.000
_cell.angle_alpha   90.00
_cell.angle_beta   90.00
_cell.angle_gamma   90.00
#
_symmetry.space_group_name_H-M   'P 1'
#
loop_
_entity.id
_entity.type
_entity.pdbx_description
1 polymer ?
#
loop_
_entity_poly.entity_id
_entity_poly.type
_entity_poly.pdbx_seq_one_letter_code
_entity_poly.pdbx_strand_id
1 'polypeptide(L)'
;GVWKTENAGTTYKPIFDSQGSYSIGCVTIDPTNPSVVWVGSGENNNQRSVAYGDGIYKSEDGGSSWTNMGLKESEHIGSIIVHPDDGNTIFVAAIGPLWSAGGERGVYKSTDGGKTWKAVLTIDEHTGINEVVMDPRNPNILYASALQRRRHVFTYIGGGPGSGIYKSMDGGETWTKANKGLPSVDLGRIGLSISPANPEIIYAIVEAAEDKGGFYCSTNRGASWEKRGSYSSSGNYYQEIIADPKDPDKIFAMDTWMQYSTDGGRSFSNVGEDTKHVDNHCIWIDPEDTDHFLVGCDGGIYETWDHAKTWNFKANLPITQFYKVAVDNSKPFYYVYGGTQDNFSMGGPSRTLSSNGIANDEWFMTHGGDGFETQIDPFNPNIVYAQSQYGHLYRYDRLSGEELGIQPKPREDENEYIWNWDAPLEISSHREGRIYFAANKVFRSDDRGNSWEVISDDLSRQINRNELEVMGRIWGIDAVAKNGSTSQYGAVVAFSESPVDENVLIAGSDDGLVHITMDGGANWNRIDIAAAPERSYVNEVLASHHDKNVFYVAFNHHKYGDFKPYLFKSADGGESWTSISGNLPEKGSLYAIEEDHVDASLLFTGTEFGAFFSNDGGMEWKQLKAGLPTIAIRDIAIQEEENDLVLASFGRGFYILDDYSVLRNLKSEDLESEAMLLSVRDAKMWEWSNPYGLPGKAFQGDDFYQGENLGPEALITYYLKDKIETLEDKRKEKEKELAKEGENVIYPTYEELMAEIKEEKPMLYFVITDPQGNIIRKLESSPKTGVNRLSWDLRYASKDPINFSRSSFYNPFSSQDQGHTVAPGEYTVTMYLWQDNAMKKMAEPVSFEVKSLNIYSLPPEDFERMENFKKEVARLQGALGGARRIISDISSELRYIRQAISQTEVEEQPYLVRAMQIEDNLRDLRTRLFGDRVASQLDMPTKPSIAGMIGSINYEGKYSTAQPTQTHQDMYDRAKVQFKSLMTELDTLIKSQLIPLREDIQKAGAPYTPNALPEMIQF
;
A
#
# COMPACT_ATOMS: atom_id res chain seq x y z
N GLY A 1 -4.02 -8.38 -7.31
CA GLY A 1 -3.61 -7.28 -8.22
C GLY A 1 -2.63 -7.81 -9.27
N VAL A 2 -2.09 -6.94 -10.13
CA VAL A 2 -1.10 -7.33 -11.16
C VAL A 2 0.15 -6.47 -11.03
N TRP A 3 1.31 -7.12 -11.01
CA TRP A 3 2.63 -6.50 -10.87
C TRP A 3 3.50 -6.80 -12.08
N LYS A 4 4.35 -5.85 -12.44
CA LYS A 4 5.32 -5.97 -13.53
C LYS A 4 6.73 -5.80 -13.02
N THR A 5 7.64 -6.62 -13.51
CA THR A 5 9.09 -6.44 -13.40
C THR A 5 9.71 -6.47 -14.79
N GLU A 6 10.77 -5.70 -15.00
CA GLU A 6 11.58 -5.68 -16.24
C GLU A 6 13.05 -6.04 -15.96
N ASN A 7 13.37 -6.42 -14.71
CA ASN A 7 14.72 -6.64 -14.21
C ASN A 7 14.78 -7.87 -13.27
N ALA A 8 14.10 -8.96 -13.64
CA ALA A 8 14.13 -10.24 -12.92
C ALA A 8 13.74 -10.16 -11.42
N GLY A 9 12.83 -9.24 -11.10
CA GLY A 9 12.30 -9.08 -9.74
C GLY A 9 13.17 -8.25 -8.80
N THR A 10 14.22 -7.58 -9.28
CA THR A 10 14.93 -6.57 -8.47
C THR A 10 13.96 -5.45 -8.04
N THR A 11 13.04 -5.05 -8.92
CA THR A 11 11.94 -4.13 -8.59
C THR A 11 10.63 -4.58 -9.22
N TYR A 12 9.52 -4.33 -8.52
CA TYR A 12 8.17 -4.55 -9.00
C TYR A 12 7.37 -3.24 -9.03
N LYS A 13 6.55 -3.08 -10.06
CA LYS A 13 5.61 -1.95 -10.20
C LYS A 13 4.18 -2.50 -10.25
N PRO A 14 3.25 -2.01 -9.40
CA PRO A 14 1.85 -2.36 -9.55
C PRO A 14 1.30 -1.65 -10.80
N ILE A 15 0.57 -2.39 -11.64
CA ILE A 15 0.05 -1.88 -12.92
C ILE A 15 -1.48 -1.96 -13.01
N PHE A 16 -2.17 -2.38 -11.94
CA PHE A 16 -3.61 -2.63 -11.95
C PHE A 16 -4.37 -2.01 -10.76
N ASP A 17 -3.71 -1.21 -9.93
CA ASP A 17 -4.24 -0.68 -8.66
C ASP A 17 -5.47 0.23 -8.80
N SER A 18 -5.72 0.78 -10.00
CA SER A 18 -6.84 1.69 -10.28
C SER A 18 -8.00 1.05 -11.04
N GLN A 19 -7.99 -0.27 -11.27
CA GLN A 19 -9.04 -0.97 -12.00
C GLN A 19 -10.19 -1.42 -11.08
N GLY A 20 -11.29 -1.89 -11.66
CA GLY A 20 -12.54 -2.20 -10.94
C GLY A 20 -12.49 -3.43 -10.03
N SER A 21 -11.45 -4.26 -10.14
CA SER A 21 -11.24 -5.42 -9.28
C SER A 21 -9.74 -5.60 -8.99
N TYR A 22 -9.43 -6.20 -7.84
CA TYR A 22 -8.08 -6.59 -7.45
C TYR A 22 -7.87 -8.11 -7.47
N SER A 23 -8.97 -8.87 -7.46
CA SER A 23 -8.98 -10.33 -7.52
C SER A 23 -8.68 -10.74 -8.95
N ILE A 24 -7.64 -11.56 -9.16
CA ILE A 24 -7.16 -11.93 -10.50
C ILE A 24 -7.21 -13.45 -10.61
N GLY A 25 -7.85 -13.96 -11.68
CA GLY A 25 -7.88 -15.38 -11.99
C GLY A 25 -6.79 -15.79 -12.97
N CYS A 26 -6.44 -14.94 -13.93
CA CYS A 26 -5.37 -15.22 -14.88
C CYS A 26 -4.80 -13.96 -15.55
N VAL A 27 -3.58 -14.08 -16.08
CA VAL A 27 -2.90 -13.08 -16.90
C VAL A 27 -2.35 -13.76 -18.16
N THR A 28 -2.46 -13.12 -19.32
CA THR A 28 -1.97 -13.66 -20.59
C THR A 28 -1.38 -12.55 -21.45
N ILE A 29 -0.24 -12.84 -22.06
CA ILE A 29 0.40 -11.94 -23.03
C ILE A 29 0.02 -12.41 -24.43
N ASP A 30 -0.31 -11.48 -25.32
CA ASP A 30 -0.58 -11.79 -26.73
C ASP A 30 0.71 -12.26 -27.42
N PRO A 31 0.74 -13.49 -27.99
CA PRO A 31 1.93 -14.02 -28.66
C PRO A 31 2.30 -13.25 -29.94
N THR A 32 1.36 -12.53 -30.55
CA THR A 32 1.59 -11.72 -31.74
C THR A 32 2.09 -10.31 -31.42
N ASN A 33 1.84 -9.82 -30.20
CA ASN A 33 2.29 -8.52 -29.73
C ASN A 33 2.46 -8.49 -28.20
N PRO A 34 3.69 -8.63 -27.67
CA PRO A 34 3.94 -8.65 -26.23
C PRO A 34 3.57 -7.37 -25.46
N SER A 35 3.27 -6.25 -26.14
CA SER A 35 2.71 -5.06 -25.50
C SER A 35 1.22 -5.21 -25.16
N VAL A 36 0.52 -6.18 -25.75
CA VAL A 36 -0.87 -6.48 -25.46
C VAL A 36 -0.94 -7.51 -24.32
N VAL A 37 -1.58 -7.11 -23.23
CA VAL A 37 -1.77 -7.94 -22.03
C VAL A 37 -3.25 -8.06 -21.72
N TRP A 38 -3.70 -9.29 -21.46
CA TRP A 38 -5.04 -9.61 -21.04
C TRP A 38 -5.04 -10.04 -19.57
N VAL A 39 -6.04 -9.58 -18.82
CA VAL A 39 -6.23 -9.92 -17.40
C VAL A 39 -7.67 -10.38 -17.21
N GLY A 40 -7.84 -11.58 -16.67
CA GLY A 40 -9.14 -12.08 -16.20
C GLY A 40 -9.28 -11.81 -14.70
N SER A 41 -10.28 -11.03 -14.31
CA SER A 41 -10.56 -10.76 -12.90
C SER A 41 -11.39 -11.88 -12.24
N GLY A 42 -11.31 -11.95 -10.91
CA GLY A 42 -11.88 -12.99 -10.08
C GLY A 42 -11.03 -14.25 -10.02
N GLU A 43 -10.48 -14.53 -8.84
CA GLU A 43 -9.73 -15.74 -8.52
C GLU A 43 -10.52 -17.00 -8.93
N ASN A 44 -9.86 -17.94 -9.60
CA ASN A 44 -10.48 -19.13 -10.18
C ASN A 44 -10.59 -20.29 -9.17
N ASN A 45 -9.88 -20.23 -8.05
CA ASN A 45 -10.00 -21.19 -6.95
C ASN A 45 -11.37 -21.09 -6.26
N ASN A 46 -11.70 -22.14 -5.50
CA ASN A 46 -13.03 -22.34 -4.93
C ASN A 46 -13.07 -21.94 -3.45
N GLN A 47 -12.28 -20.96 -3.01
CA GLN A 47 -12.06 -20.69 -1.58
C GLN A 47 -13.22 -20.07 -0.82
N ARG A 48 -13.17 -20.17 0.52
CA ARG A 48 -14.20 -19.61 1.42
C ARG A 48 -14.14 -18.09 1.51
N SER A 49 -12.96 -17.54 1.22
CA SER A 49 -12.58 -16.14 1.26
C SER A 49 -12.41 -15.54 -0.16
N VAL A 50 -12.68 -16.32 -1.21
CA VAL A 50 -12.46 -15.92 -2.61
C VAL A 50 -13.21 -14.64 -2.95
N ALA A 51 -12.48 -13.71 -3.55
CA ALA A 51 -13.00 -12.42 -4.02
C ALA A 51 -13.47 -12.51 -5.48
N TYR A 52 -14.41 -11.67 -5.87
CA TYR A 52 -15.03 -11.69 -7.20
C TYR A 52 -14.50 -10.59 -8.13
N GLY A 53 -14.58 -10.86 -9.42
CA GLY A 53 -14.18 -9.99 -10.51
C GLY A 53 -15.34 -9.21 -11.14
N ASP A 54 -14.97 -8.40 -12.12
CA ASP A 54 -15.86 -7.65 -13.00
C ASP A 54 -15.52 -7.84 -14.48
N GLY A 55 -14.99 -9.02 -14.82
CA GLY A 55 -14.76 -9.50 -16.18
C GLY A 55 -13.30 -9.43 -16.62
N ILE A 56 -13.07 -9.03 -17.86
CA ILE A 56 -11.75 -9.09 -18.50
C ILE A 56 -11.23 -7.71 -18.87
N TYR A 57 -9.92 -7.54 -18.85
CA TYR A 57 -9.24 -6.29 -19.18
C TYR A 57 -8.18 -6.51 -20.25
N LYS A 58 -8.01 -5.51 -21.10
CA LYS A 58 -6.96 -5.43 -22.11
C LYS A 58 -6.11 -4.19 -21.90
N SER A 59 -4.80 -4.36 -21.92
CA SER A 59 -3.82 -3.30 -22.12
C SER A 59 -3.18 -3.45 -23.49
N GLU A 60 -2.88 -2.35 -24.17
CA GLU A 60 -2.15 -2.34 -25.45
C GLU A 60 -0.76 -1.69 -25.32
N ASP A 61 -0.39 -1.28 -24.11
CA ASP A 61 0.81 -0.48 -23.79
C ASP A 61 1.63 -1.07 -22.62
N GLY A 62 1.60 -2.41 -22.50
CA GLY A 62 2.38 -3.16 -21.53
C GLY A 62 1.95 -2.93 -20.07
N GLY A 63 0.67 -2.61 -19.84
CA GLY A 63 0.05 -2.41 -18.53
C GLY A 63 -0.02 -0.96 -18.07
N SER A 64 0.26 0.02 -18.92
CA SER A 64 0.21 1.44 -18.54
C SER A 64 -1.23 1.99 -18.51
N SER A 65 -2.08 1.47 -19.39
CA SER A 65 -3.52 1.73 -19.42
C SER A 65 -4.31 0.45 -19.69
N TRP A 66 -5.57 0.44 -19.27
CA TRP A 66 -6.45 -0.73 -19.34
C TRP A 66 -7.85 -0.34 -19.80
N THR A 67 -8.48 -1.25 -20.54
CA THR A 67 -9.90 -1.19 -20.92
C THR A 67 -10.59 -2.45 -20.45
N ASN A 68 -11.71 -2.34 -19.72
CA ASN A 68 -12.58 -3.49 -19.42
C ASN A 68 -13.32 -3.89 -20.71
N MET A 69 -13.14 -5.14 -21.12
CA MET A 69 -13.60 -5.70 -22.40
C MET A 69 -14.88 -6.54 -22.27
N GLY A 70 -15.59 -6.47 -21.14
CA GLY A 70 -16.86 -7.19 -20.92
C GLY A 70 -16.70 -8.43 -20.05
N LEU A 71 -17.66 -9.34 -20.14
CA LEU A 71 -17.82 -10.51 -19.26
C LEU A 71 -18.00 -10.14 -17.77
N LYS A 72 -18.74 -9.06 -17.49
CA LYS A 72 -18.85 -8.47 -16.14
C LYS A 72 -19.63 -9.32 -15.14
N GLU A 73 -20.47 -10.23 -15.63
CA GLU A 73 -21.27 -11.17 -14.86
C GLU A 73 -20.60 -12.54 -14.75
N SER A 74 -19.34 -12.68 -15.19
CA SER A 74 -18.61 -13.94 -15.05
C SER A 74 -18.16 -14.19 -13.61
N GLU A 75 -17.88 -13.12 -12.86
CA GLU A 75 -17.28 -13.09 -11.51
C GLU A 75 -15.91 -13.77 -11.37
N HIS A 76 -15.62 -14.84 -12.11
CA HIS A 76 -14.40 -15.63 -12.05
C HIS A 76 -13.99 -16.06 -13.46
N ILE A 77 -12.80 -15.63 -13.88
CA ILE A 77 -12.20 -16.02 -15.16
C ILE A 77 -11.10 -17.05 -14.89
N GLY A 78 -11.25 -18.24 -15.46
CA GLY A 78 -10.32 -19.34 -15.24
C GLY A 78 -9.06 -19.28 -16.10
N SER A 79 -9.19 -18.94 -17.39
CA SER A 79 -8.06 -18.77 -18.31
C SER A 79 -8.44 -17.93 -19.52
N ILE A 80 -7.43 -17.35 -20.17
CA ILE A 80 -7.53 -16.63 -21.44
C ILE A 80 -6.51 -17.25 -22.39
N ILE A 81 -6.91 -17.53 -23.63
CA ILE A 81 -5.99 -17.93 -24.70
C ILE A 81 -6.16 -16.99 -25.88
N VAL A 82 -5.05 -16.46 -26.36
CA VAL A 82 -4.97 -15.69 -27.60
C VAL A 82 -4.47 -16.61 -28.72
N HIS A 83 -5.11 -16.54 -29.88
CA HIS A 83 -4.70 -17.32 -31.04
C HIS A 83 -3.26 -16.96 -31.46
N PRO A 84 -2.38 -17.95 -31.71
CA PRO A 84 -0.94 -17.72 -31.89
C PRO A 84 -0.58 -16.85 -33.09
N ASP A 85 -1.41 -16.88 -34.14
CA ASP A 85 -1.21 -16.12 -35.38
C ASP A 85 -2.22 -14.97 -35.58
N ASP A 86 -3.13 -14.73 -34.63
CA ASP A 86 -4.17 -13.69 -34.74
C ASP A 86 -4.58 -13.14 -33.37
N GLY A 87 -3.99 -12.01 -32.96
CA GLY A 87 -4.31 -11.31 -31.72
C GLY A 87 -5.77 -10.83 -31.58
N ASN A 88 -6.60 -10.93 -32.62
CA ASN A 88 -8.04 -10.62 -32.53
C ASN A 88 -8.90 -11.82 -32.15
N THR A 89 -8.39 -13.04 -32.29
CA THR A 89 -9.11 -14.25 -31.92
C THR A 89 -8.71 -14.67 -30.51
N ILE A 90 -9.65 -14.51 -29.57
CA ILE A 90 -9.45 -14.79 -28.13
C ILE A 90 -10.50 -15.79 -27.65
N PHE A 91 -10.08 -16.73 -26.81
CA PHE A 91 -10.95 -17.63 -26.07
C PHE A 91 -10.84 -17.34 -24.57
N VAL A 92 -11.97 -17.30 -23.88
CA VAL A 92 -12.04 -17.08 -22.43
C VAL A 92 -12.79 -18.23 -21.79
N ALA A 93 -12.16 -18.87 -20.82
CA ALA A 93 -12.80 -19.83 -19.91
C ALA A 93 -13.45 -19.06 -18.77
N ALA A 94 -14.76 -18.87 -18.85
CA ALA A 94 -15.53 -18.25 -17.78
C ALA A 94 -16.09 -19.35 -16.87
N ILE A 95 -15.63 -19.37 -15.62
CA ILE A 95 -16.12 -20.34 -14.63
C ILE A 95 -17.52 -19.94 -14.15
N GLY A 96 -17.77 -18.64 -14.09
CA GLY A 96 -19.05 -18.11 -13.65
C GLY A 96 -19.14 -17.92 -12.13
N PRO A 97 -20.27 -17.32 -11.69
CA PRO A 97 -20.57 -17.10 -10.29
C PRO A 97 -20.45 -18.34 -9.42
N LEU A 98 -19.66 -18.24 -8.34
CA LEU A 98 -19.49 -19.31 -7.35
C LEU A 98 -20.69 -19.39 -6.41
N TRP A 99 -21.31 -18.25 -6.11
CA TRP A 99 -22.32 -18.10 -5.05
C TRP A 99 -23.76 -18.17 -5.57
N SER A 100 -23.99 -17.96 -6.87
CA SER A 100 -25.32 -17.96 -7.52
C SER A 100 -25.38 -18.68 -8.87
N ALA A 101 -26.59 -19.04 -9.31
CA ALA A 101 -26.80 -19.69 -10.61
C ALA A 101 -26.73 -18.67 -11.76
N GLY A 102 -26.48 -19.13 -12.99
CA GLY A 102 -26.48 -18.26 -14.17
C GLY A 102 -25.23 -17.39 -14.29
N GLY A 103 -25.36 -16.15 -14.75
CA GLY A 103 -24.23 -15.29 -15.09
C GLY A 103 -23.47 -15.76 -16.33
N GLU A 104 -22.35 -15.10 -16.63
CA GLU A 104 -21.53 -15.42 -17.80
C GLU A 104 -20.59 -16.60 -17.48
N ARG A 105 -21.02 -17.82 -17.82
CA ARG A 105 -20.24 -19.06 -17.65
C ARG A 105 -20.16 -19.86 -18.96
N GLY A 106 -19.03 -20.48 -19.24
CA GLY A 106 -18.79 -21.21 -20.50
C GLY A 106 -17.46 -20.87 -21.18
N VAL A 107 -17.31 -21.28 -22.44
CA VAL A 107 -16.24 -20.75 -23.32
C VAL A 107 -16.81 -19.59 -24.13
N TYR A 108 -16.16 -18.43 -24.04
CA TYR A 108 -16.46 -17.26 -24.86
C TYR A 108 -15.37 -17.07 -25.91
N LYS A 109 -15.78 -16.72 -27.13
CA LYS A 109 -14.89 -16.43 -28.25
C LYS A 109 -15.10 -15.00 -28.73
N SER A 110 -14.01 -14.29 -28.97
CA SER A 110 -13.97 -13.04 -29.74
C SER A 110 -13.15 -13.23 -31.01
N THR A 111 -13.47 -12.47 -32.05
CA THR A 111 -12.71 -12.40 -33.33
C THR A 111 -12.43 -10.95 -33.74
N ASP A 112 -12.67 -10.00 -32.83
CA ASP A 112 -12.54 -8.56 -33.06
C ASP A 112 -11.69 -7.87 -31.98
N GLY A 113 -10.83 -8.64 -31.32
CA GLY A 113 -9.94 -8.14 -30.28
C GLY A 113 -10.65 -7.87 -28.96
N GLY A 114 -11.70 -8.64 -28.64
CA GLY A 114 -12.47 -8.60 -27.40
C GLY A 114 -13.57 -7.55 -27.35
N LYS A 115 -13.93 -6.92 -28.46
CA LYS A 115 -15.02 -5.92 -28.50
C LYS A 115 -16.38 -6.60 -28.38
N THR A 116 -16.51 -7.79 -28.95
CA THR A 116 -17.70 -8.63 -28.81
C THR A 116 -17.33 -10.06 -28.44
N TRP A 117 -18.23 -10.71 -27.69
CA TRP A 117 -18.05 -12.06 -27.18
C TRP A 117 -19.24 -12.94 -27.58
N LYS A 118 -18.93 -14.12 -28.12
CA LYS A 118 -19.91 -15.19 -28.42
C LYS A 118 -19.67 -16.35 -27.46
N ALA A 119 -20.69 -16.74 -26.71
CA ALA A 119 -20.66 -18.00 -25.98
C ALA A 119 -20.67 -19.17 -26.99
N VAL A 120 -19.60 -19.97 -27.00
CA VAL A 120 -19.42 -21.09 -27.93
C VAL A 120 -19.50 -22.47 -27.27
N LEU A 121 -19.40 -22.52 -25.94
CA LEU A 121 -19.72 -23.70 -25.14
C LEU A 121 -20.46 -23.26 -23.86
N THR A 122 -21.68 -23.74 -23.69
CA THR A 122 -22.48 -23.63 -22.46
C THR A 122 -23.02 -25.00 -22.09
N ILE A 123 -23.16 -25.28 -20.79
CA ILE A 123 -23.59 -26.60 -20.29
C ILE A 123 -24.91 -26.47 -19.55
N ASP A 124 -24.90 -25.79 -18.40
CA ASP A 124 -26.07 -25.45 -17.60
C ASP A 124 -25.78 -24.22 -16.70
N GLU A 125 -26.73 -23.83 -15.85
CA GLU A 125 -26.63 -22.66 -14.97
C GLU A 125 -25.69 -22.82 -13.76
N HIS A 126 -25.11 -24.01 -13.55
CA HIS A 126 -24.21 -24.35 -12.44
C HIS A 126 -22.82 -24.78 -12.91
N THR A 127 -22.63 -24.95 -14.22
CA THR A 127 -21.42 -25.51 -14.82
C THR A 127 -20.74 -24.49 -15.71
N GLY A 128 -19.54 -24.06 -15.32
CA GLY A 128 -18.66 -23.23 -16.13
C GLY A 128 -17.45 -23.98 -16.64
N ILE A 129 -16.45 -23.24 -17.13
CA ILE A 129 -15.21 -23.79 -17.68
C ILE A 129 -14.02 -23.29 -16.85
N ASN A 130 -13.29 -24.23 -16.25
CA ASN A 130 -12.08 -23.97 -15.46
C ASN A 130 -10.94 -23.50 -16.34
N GLU A 131 -10.59 -24.26 -17.38
CA GLU A 131 -9.56 -23.84 -18.33
C GLU A 131 -9.87 -24.29 -19.75
N VAL A 132 -9.21 -23.62 -20.70
CA VAL A 132 -9.10 -24.09 -22.08
C VAL A 132 -7.61 -24.28 -22.38
N VAL A 133 -7.26 -25.31 -23.14
CA VAL A 133 -5.92 -25.52 -23.69
C VAL A 133 -6.00 -25.70 -25.21
N MET A 134 -5.03 -25.15 -25.94
CA MET A 134 -4.99 -25.12 -27.40
C MET A 134 -3.81 -25.94 -27.93
N ASP A 135 -4.02 -26.78 -28.95
CA ASP A 135 -2.93 -27.52 -29.61
C ASP A 135 -2.03 -26.51 -30.36
N PRO A 136 -0.76 -26.37 -29.98
CA PRO A 136 0.12 -25.32 -30.54
C PRO A 136 0.44 -25.55 -32.02
N ARG A 137 0.15 -26.74 -32.57
CA ARG A 137 0.37 -27.07 -33.99
C ARG A 137 -0.87 -26.81 -34.84
N ASN A 138 -2.05 -26.75 -34.21
CA ASN A 138 -3.31 -26.51 -34.90
C ASN A 138 -4.29 -25.82 -33.95
N PRO A 139 -4.42 -24.48 -34.03
CA PRO A 139 -5.26 -23.70 -33.12
C PRO A 139 -6.77 -23.95 -33.30
N ASN A 140 -7.19 -24.76 -34.28
CA ASN A 140 -8.57 -25.24 -34.36
C ASN A 140 -8.91 -26.33 -33.34
N ILE A 141 -7.90 -26.94 -32.71
CA ILE A 141 -8.07 -28.03 -31.76
C ILE A 141 -7.90 -27.50 -30.34
N LEU A 142 -9.00 -27.52 -29.61
CA LEU A 142 -9.12 -26.97 -28.26
C LEU A 142 -9.71 -28.03 -27.33
N TYR A 143 -9.33 -27.96 -26.06
CA TYR A 143 -9.90 -28.77 -24.99
C TYR A 143 -10.35 -27.86 -23.86
N ALA A 144 -11.52 -28.12 -23.30
CA ALA A 144 -12.08 -27.33 -22.21
C ALA A 144 -12.42 -28.25 -21.02
N SER A 145 -12.03 -27.85 -19.81
CA SER A 145 -12.40 -28.53 -18.56
C SER A 145 -13.63 -27.87 -17.95
N ALA A 146 -14.76 -28.57 -17.99
CA ALA A 146 -16.00 -28.14 -17.38
C ALA A 146 -16.04 -28.49 -15.89
N LEU A 147 -16.50 -27.53 -15.08
CA LEU A 147 -16.62 -27.67 -13.63
C LEU A 147 -18.00 -27.21 -13.16
N GLN A 148 -18.77 -28.15 -12.63
CA GLN A 148 -19.98 -27.85 -11.87
C GLN A 148 -19.61 -27.56 -10.41
N ARG A 149 -19.96 -26.38 -9.90
CA ARG A 149 -19.64 -25.98 -8.53
C ARG A 149 -20.69 -25.06 -7.90
N ARG A 150 -20.80 -25.13 -6.57
CA ARG A 150 -21.54 -24.15 -5.75
C ARG A 150 -20.93 -24.05 -4.38
N ARG A 151 -20.86 -22.83 -3.85
CA ARG A 151 -20.48 -22.59 -2.46
C ARG A 151 -21.50 -21.71 -1.75
N HIS A 152 -21.65 -21.92 -0.45
CA HIS A 152 -22.37 -21.08 0.51
C HIS A 152 -21.57 -21.02 1.81
N VAL A 153 -22.02 -20.22 2.79
CA VAL A 153 -21.41 -20.21 4.15
C VAL A 153 -21.32 -21.62 4.73
N PHE A 154 -22.40 -22.38 4.61
CA PHE A 154 -22.56 -23.67 5.27
C PHE A 154 -21.97 -24.87 4.53
N THR A 155 -21.61 -24.75 3.24
CA THR A 155 -21.12 -25.90 2.44
C THR A 155 -20.40 -25.51 1.15
N TYR A 156 -19.70 -26.50 0.59
CA TYR A 156 -19.12 -26.49 -0.75
C TYR A 156 -19.49 -27.79 -1.47
N ILE A 157 -19.83 -27.69 -2.76
CA ILE A 157 -20.00 -28.82 -3.68
C ILE A 157 -19.09 -28.56 -4.89
N GLY A 158 -18.08 -29.42 -5.07
CA GLY A 158 -16.99 -29.22 -6.03
C GLY A 158 -17.08 -30.05 -7.31
N GLY A 159 -18.25 -30.63 -7.61
CA GLY A 159 -18.43 -31.45 -8.80
C GLY A 159 -19.86 -31.89 -9.02
N GLY A 160 -20.09 -32.55 -10.15
CA GLY A 160 -21.41 -33.03 -10.56
C GLY A 160 -21.46 -33.50 -12.01
N PRO A 161 -22.67 -33.86 -12.51
CA PRO A 161 -22.85 -34.41 -13.85
C PRO A 161 -22.50 -33.45 -15.00
N GLY A 162 -22.42 -32.14 -14.73
CA GLY A 162 -21.99 -31.12 -15.69
C GLY A 162 -20.48 -31.15 -15.98
N SER A 163 -19.68 -31.65 -15.03
CA SER A 163 -18.22 -31.66 -15.11
C SER A 163 -17.67 -32.65 -16.15
N GLY A 164 -16.49 -32.36 -16.71
CA GLY A 164 -15.81 -33.23 -17.66
C GLY A 164 -14.96 -32.48 -18.70
N ILE A 165 -14.44 -33.21 -19.68
CA ILE A 165 -13.60 -32.65 -20.75
C ILE A 165 -14.42 -32.55 -22.05
N TYR A 166 -14.30 -31.43 -22.73
CA TYR A 166 -14.85 -31.20 -24.06
C TYR A 166 -13.73 -30.93 -25.06
N LYS A 167 -13.92 -31.36 -26.31
CA LYS A 167 -13.00 -31.14 -27.42
C LYS A 167 -13.69 -30.44 -28.58
N SER A 168 -13.03 -29.43 -29.13
CA SER A 168 -13.35 -28.83 -30.43
C SER A 168 -12.27 -29.19 -31.45
N MET A 169 -12.67 -29.25 -32.73
CA MET A 169 -11.77 -29.47 -33.87
C MET A 169 -11.93 -28.41 -34.96
N ASP A 170 -12.74 -27.38 -34.72
CA ASP A 170 -13.15 -26.35 -35.67
C ASP A 170 -12.98 -24.93 -35.11
N GLY A 171 -12.01 -24.73 -34.21
CA GLY A 171 -11.71 -23.42 -33.63
C GLY A 171 -12.78 -22.95 -32.65
N GLY A 172 -13.38 -23.91 -31.94
CA GLY A 172 -14.34 -23.66 -30.88
C GLY A 172 -15.77 -23.46 -31.35
N GLU A 173 -16.10 -23.65 -32.63
CA GLU A 173 -17.49 -23.50 -33.11
C GLU A 173 -18.39 -24.64 -32.65
N THR A 174 -17.86 -25.86 -32.57
CA THR A 174 -18.56 -27.03 -32.01
C THR A 174 -17.69 -27.79 -31.02
N TRP A 175 -18.35 -28.41 -30.03
CA TRP A 175 -17.71 -29.13 -28.93
C TRP A 175 -18.35 -30.50 -28.70
N THR A 176 -17.51 -31.49 -28.39
CA THR A 176 -17.95 -32.87 -28.09
C THR A 176 -17.33 -33.36 -26.79
N LYS A 177 -18.07 -34.14 -25.99
CA LYS A 177 -17.52 -34.72 -24.74
C LYS A 177 -16.37 -35.68 -25.07
N ALA A 178 -15.28 -35.55 -24.32
CA ALA A 178 -14.03 -36.29 -24.50
C ALA A 178 -13.67 -37.12 -23.25
N ASN A 179 -14.66 -37.70 -22.57
CA ASN A 179 -14.49 -38.37 -21.26
C ASN A 179 -14.15 -39.87 -21.36
N LYS A 180 -13.94 -40.42 -22.56
CA LYS A 180 -13.74 -41.86 -22.74
C LYS A 180 -12.49 -42.33 -21.97
N GLY A 181 -12.68 -43.18 -20.96
CA GLY A 181 -11.60 -43.69 -20.11
C GLY A 181 -11.46 -42.98 -18.75
N LEU A 182 -12.18 -41.88 -18.54
CA LEU A 182 -12.35 -41.26 -17.22
C LEU A 182 -13.40 -42.02 -16.38
N PRO A 183 -13.48 -41.77 -15.05
CA PRO A 183 -14.50 -42.35 -14.20
C PRO A 183 -15.92 -42.03 -14.67
N SER A 184 -16.86 -42.94 -14.44
CA SER A 184 -18.28 -42.77 -14.78
C SER A 184 -19.14 -42.18 -13.64
N VAL A 185 -18.50 -41.78 -12.54
CA VAL A 185 -19.12 -41.10 -11.40
C VAL A 185 -19.08 -39.59 -11.63
N ASP A 186 -19.69 -38.80 -10.74
CA ASP A 186 -19.59 -37.34 -10.79
C ASP A 186 -18.13 -36.89 -10.73
N LEU A 187 -17.75 -36.01 -11.66
CA LEU A 187 -16.39 -35.47 -11.76
C LEU A 187 -16.33 -34.08 -11.08
N GLY A 188 -15.17 -33.75 -10.53
CA GLY A 188 -14.83 -32.46 -9.93
C GLY A 188 -13.97 -31.60 -10.86
N ARG A 189 -13.10 -30.76 -10.27
CA ARG A 189 -12.12 -29.96 -11.03
C ARG A 189 -11.16 -30.88 -11.79
N ILE A 190 -10.87 -30.51 -13.03
CA ILE A 190 -9.92 -31.18 -13.91
C ILE A 190 -8.90 -30.15 -14.36
N GLY A 191 -7.62 -30.43 -14.11
CA GLY A 191 -6.49 -29.69 -14.65
C GLY A 191 -5.96 -30.36 -15.92
N LEU A 192 -5.66 -29.58 -16.96
CA LEU A 192 -5.20 -30.06 -18.27
C LEU A 192 -3.83 -29.48 -18.64
N SER A 193 -2.95 -30.31 -19.20
CA SER A 193 -1.70 -29.84 -19.79
C SER A 193 -1.37 -30.58 -21.06
N ILE A 194 -1.14 -29.86 -22.15
CA ILE A 194 -0.61 -30.43 -23.40
C ILE A 194 0.91 -30.38 -23.30
N SER A 195 1.60 -31.50 -23.52
CA SER A 195 3.06 -31.53 -23.49
C SER A 195 3.64 -30.67 -24.62
N PRO A 196 4.43 -29.61 -24.33
CA PRO A 196 5.12 -28.84 -25.37
C PRO A 196 6.14 -29.69 -26.13
N ALA A 197 6.82 -30.61 -25.44
CA ALA A 197 7.78 -31.55 -26.02
C ALA A 197 7.12 -32.54 -27.00
N ASN A 198 5.86 -32.93 -26.77
CA ASN A 198 5.09 -33.77 -27.68
C ASN A 198 3.57 -33.51 -27.58
N PRO A 199 2.99 -32.64 -28.44
CA PRO A 199 1.58 -32.26 -28.31
C PRO A 199 0.55 -33.34 -28.73
N GLU A 200 0.97 -34.57 -29.05
CA GLU A 200 0.06 -35.73 -29.07
C GLU A 200 -0.38 -36.16 -27.66
N ILE A 201 0.43 -35.81 -26.65
CA ILE A 201 0.24 -36.15 -25.25
C ILE A 201 -0.49 -35.04 -24.53
N ILE A 202 -1.58 -35.41 -23.87
CA ILE A 202 -2.35 -34.54 -22.99
C ILE A 202 -2.46 -35.22 -21.63
N TYR A 203 -2.09 -34.50 -20.59
CA TYR A 203 -2.24 -34.92 -19.21
C TYR A 203 -3.50 -34.32 -18.61
N ALA A 204 -4.13 -35.08 -17.70
CA ALA A 204 -5.26 -34.62 -16.92
C ALA A 204 -5.13 -35.11 -15.48
N ILE A 205 -5.26 -34.19 -14.53
CA ILE A 205 -5.44 -34.51 -13.11
C ILE A 205 -6.93 -34.32 -12.79
N VAL A 206 -7.57 -35.33 -12.22
CA VAL A 206 -9.04 -35.43 -12.16
C VAL A 206 -9.50 -35.69 -10.73
N GLU A 207 -10.26 -34.75 -10.16
CA GLU A 207 -11.07 -35.00 -8.97
C GLU A 207 -12.37 -35.72 -9.36
N ALA A 208 -12.83 -36.67 -8.54
CA ALA A 208 -14.08 -37.40 -8.78
C ALA A 208 -14.67 -37.95 -7.48
N ALA A 209 -15.97 -38.21 -7.49
CA ALA A 209 -16.67 -38.85 -6.38
C ALA A 209 -16.17 -40.28 -6.11
N GLU A 210 -16.56 -40.85 -4.97
CA GLU A 210 -16.22 -42.23 -4.57
C GLU A 210 -14.71 -42.55 -4.62
N ASP A 211 -13.86 -41.54 -4.42
CA ASP A 211 -12.40 -41.63 -4.50
C ASP A 211 -11.87 -42.21 -5.83
N LYS A 212 -12.62 -42.03 -6.93
CA LYS A 212 -12.25 -42.57 -8.26
C LYS A 212 -11.35 -41.64 -9.09
N GLY A 213 -10.95 -40.50 -8.52
CA GLY A 213 -10.04 -39.53 -9.13
C GLY A 213 -8.65 -40.10 -9.43
N GLY A 214 -7.76 -39.26 -9.96
CA GLY A 214 -6.36 -39.59 -10.19
C GLY A 214 -5.74 -38.86 -11.38
N PHE A 215 -4.58 -39.37 -11.82
CA PHE A 215 -3.83 -38.81 -12.93
C PHE A 215 -4.01 -39.66 -14.19
N TYR A 216 -4.28 -38.99 -15.31
CA TYR A 216 -4.64 -39.58 -16.59
C TYR A 216 -3.79 -39.00 -17.72
N CYS A 217 -3.60 -39.81 -18.75
CA CYS A 217 -2.86 -39.43 -19.94
C CYS A 217 -3.64 -39.86 -21.19
N SER A 218 -3.69 -38.98 -22.17
CA SER A 218 -4.11 -39.30 -23.53
C SER A 218 -2.92 -39.17 -24.47
N THR A 219 -2.64 -40.22 -25.24
CA THR A 219 -1.59 -40.23 -26.29
C THR A 219 -2.17 -40.12 -27.69
N ASN A 220 -3.48 -39.84 -27.78
CA ASN A 220 -4.23 -39.73 -29.03
C ASN A 220 -5.12 -38.48 -29.04
N ARG A 221 -4.60 -37.39 -28.47
CA ARG A 221 -5.21 -36.05 -28.54
C ARG A 221 -6.62 -36.03 -27.95
N GLY A 222 -6.80 -36.62 -26.77
CA GLY A 222 -8.06 -36.62 -26.02
C GLY A 222 -9.16 -37.54 -26.57
N ALA A 223 -8.87 -38.43 -27.53
CA ALA A 223 -9.86 -39.40 -28.01
C ALA A 223 -10.16 -40.50 -26.97
N SER A 224 -9.17 -40.85 -26.14
CA SER A 224 -9.33 -41.67 -24.95
C SER A 224 -8.26 -41.37 -23.90
N TRP A 225 -8.58 -41.64 -22.64
CA TRP A 225 -7.72 -41.45 -21.48
C TRP A 225 -7.34 -42.79 -20.84
N GLU A 226 -6.10 -42.90 -20.38
CA GLU A 226 -5.59 -44.01 -19.59
C GLU A 226 -5.23 -43.49 -18.19
N LYS A 227 -5.72 -44.14 -17.13
CA LYS A 227 -5.30 -43.84 -15.76
C LYS A 227 -3.85 -44.26 -15.58
N ARG A 228 -2.97 -43.32 -15.24
CA ARG A 228 -1.54 -43.55 -15.00
C ARG A 228 -1.24 -43.85 -13.54
N GLY A 229 -1.95 -43.16 -12.64
CA GLY A 229 -1.79 -43.29 -11.19
C GLY A 229 -3.01 -42.81 -10.43
N SER A 230 -3.01 -43.03 -9.11
CA SER A 230 -4.06 -42.55 -8.21
C SER A 230 -3.81 -41.14 -7.67
N TYR A 231 -2.66 -40.54 -7.97
CA TYR A 231 -2.34 -39.20 -7.48
C TYR A 231 -3.33 -38.16 -8.03
N SER A 232 -3.86 -37.35 -7.12
CA SER A 232 -4.72 -36.20 -7.37
C SER A 232 -4.52 -35.22 -6.22
N SER A 233 -4.63 -33.92 -6.48
CA SER A 233 -4.64 -32.91 -5.43
C SER A 233 -6.07 -32.41 -5.15
N SER A 234 -6.22 -31.38 -4.32
CA SER A 234 -7.47 -30.77 -3.91
C SER A 234 -8.08 -29.92 -5.02
N GLY A 235 -9.28 -30.27 -5.52
CA GLY A 235 -9.95 -29.53 -6.60
C GLY A 235 -10.39 -28.12 -6.23
N ASN A 236 -10.44 -27.77 -4.96
CA ASN A 236 -10.68 -26.41 -4.53
C ASN A 236 -9.45 -25.49 -4.58
N TYR A 237 -8.22 -26.03 -4.70
CA TYR A 237 -6.98 -25.26 -4.68
C TYR A 237 -6.01 -25.58 -5.84
N TYR A 238 -5.61 -26.84 -6.03
CA TYR A 238 -4.34 -27.14 -6.70
C TYR A 238 -4.41 -28.11 -7.89
N GLN A 239 -5.60 -28.44 -8.42
CA GLN A 239 -5.73 -29.29 -9.62
C GLN A 239 -5.21 -28.58 -10.90
N GLU A 240 -3.93 -28.20 -10.90
CA GLU A 240 -3.20 -27.49 -11.94
C GLU A 240 -1.89 -28.23 -12.21
N ILE A 241 -1.63 -28.51 -13.49
CA ILE A 241 -0.50 -29.34 -13.93
C ILE A 241 0.23 -28.68 -15.09
N ILE A 242 1.56 -28.72 -15.06
CA ILE A 242 2.42 -28.07 -16.04
C ILE A 242 3.41 -29.10 -16.57
N ALA A 243 3.30 -29.44 -17.86
CA ALA A 243 4.24 -30.31 -18.53
C ALA A 243 5.57 -29.58 -18.82
N ASP A 244 6.68 -30.29 -18.66
CA ASP A 244 8.02 -29.77 -18.96
C ASP A 244 8.17 -29.45 -20.46
N PRO A 245 8.84 -28.34 -20.82
CA PRO A 245 8.95 -27.91 -22.22
C PRO A 245 9.87 -28.80 -23.07
N LYS A 246 10.73 -29.63 -22.46
CA LYS A 246 11.73 -30.46 -23.17
C LYS A 246 11.53 -31.95 -22.95
N ASP A 247 11.04 -32.38 -21.80
CA ASP A 247 10.81 -33.79 -21.46
C ASP A 247 9.30 -34.12 -21.49
N PRO A 248 8.83 -34.96 -22.43
CA PRO A 248 7.41 -35.29 -22.54
C PRO A 248 6.87 -36.10 -21.36
N ASP A 249 7.71 -36.77 -20.57
CA ASP A 249 7.31 -37.59 -19.43
C ASP A 249 7.45 -36.84 -18.09
N LYS A 250 7.97 -35.61 -18.09
CA LYS A 250 8.12 -34.78 -16.90
C LYS A 250 6.96 -33.79 -16.75
N ILE A 251 6.30 -33.83 -15.60
CA ILE A 251 5.12 -32.99 -15.29
C ILE A 251 5.18 -32.54 -13.85
N PHE A 252 4.94 -31.27 -13.61
CA PHE A 252 4.74 -30.69 -12.29
C PHE A 252 3.25 -30.64 -11.95
N ALA A 253 2.90 -30.93 -10.70
CA ALA A 253 1.57 -30.76 -10.16
C ALA A 253 1.64 -29.79 -8.99
N MET A 254 0.80 -28.77 -9.04
CA MET A 254 0.59 -27.85 -7.93
C MET A 254 -0.08 -28.62 -6.79
N ASP A 255 0.31 -28.33 -5.56
CA ASP A 255 -0.19 -28.96 -4.33
C ASP A 255 0.30 -28.17 -3.12
N THR A 256 -0.13 -28.54 -1.91
CA THR A 256 0.50 -28.02 -0.67
C THR A 256 2.01 -28.23 -0.72
N TRP A 257 2.47 -29.44 -1.03
CA TRP A 257 3.87 -29.69 -1.39
C TRP A 257 4.00 -29.97 -2.86
N MET A 258 4.66 -29.09 -3.61
CA MET A 258 4.74 -29.23 -5.07
C MET A 258 5.29 -30.60 -5.47
N GLN A 259 4.56 -31.28 -6.36
CA GLN A 259 4.92 -32.61 -6.84
C GLN A 259 5.45 -32.55 -8.28
N TYR A 260 6.26 -33.53 -8.64
CA TYR A 260 6.61 -33.80 -10.03
C TYR A 260 6.67 -35.29 -10.34
N SER A 261 6.49 -35.62 -11.61
CA SER A 261 6.67 -36.93 -12.20
C SER A 261 7.73 -36.86 -13.29
N THR A 262 8.42 -37.97 -13.53
CA THR A 262 9.35 -38.17 -14.67
C THR A 262 9.01 -39.44 -15.46
N ASP A 263 7.83 -40.02 -15.21
CA ASP A 263 7.37 -41.28 -15.82
C ASP A 263 5.97 -41.16 -16.45
N GLY A 264 5.59 -39.94 -16.85
CA GLY A 264 4.31 -39.64 -17.49
C GLY A 264 3.13 -39.71 -16.51
N GLY A 265 3.38 -39.45 -15.22
CA GLY A 265 2.37 -39.38 -14.15
C GLY A 265 1.98 -40.73 -13.54
N ARG A 266 2.84 -41.76 -13.64
CA ARG A 266 2.63 -43.05 -12.97
C ARG A 266 3.03 -42.97 -11.50
N SER A 267 4.06 -42.19 -11.19
CA SER A 267 4.50 -41.87 -9.84
C SER A 267 4.85 -40.37 -9.70
N PHE A 268 4.73 -39.86 -8.47
CA PHE A 268 5.01 -38.47 -8.11
C PHE A 268 5.97 -38.41 -6.92
N SER A 269 6.74 -37.33 -6.83
CA SER A 269 7.66 -37.04 -5.73
C SER A 269 7.70 -35.53 -5.47
N ASN A 270 8.04 -35.14 -4.24
CA ASN A 270 8.22 -33.73 -3.89
C ASN A 270 9.35 -33.11 -4.71
N VAL A 271 9.16 -31.89 -5.20
CA VAL A 271 10.17 -31.15 -5.98
C VAL A 271 11.36 -30.73 -5.10
N GLY A 272 11.10 -30.21 -3.89
CA GLY A 272 12.12 -29.76 -2.94
C GLY A 272 11.76 -28.39 -2.35
N GLU A 273 11.38 -28.34 -1.07
CA GLU A 273 10.78 -27.14 -0.46
C GLU A 273 11.24 -26.87 0.98
N ASP A 274 12.37 -27.43 1.41
CA ASP A 274 12.82 -27.40 2.82
C ASP A 274 12.87 -25.99 3.46
N THR A 275 13.14 -24.95 2.67
CA THR A 275 13.22 -23.55 3.10
C THR A 275 12.35 -22.62 2.25
N LYS A 276 11.26 -23.13 1.70
CA LYS A 276 10.30 -22.39 0.88
C LYS A 276 8.90 -22.59 1.46
N HIS A 277 8.05 -21.58 1.37
CA HIS A 277 6.64 -21.71 1.76
C HIS A 277 5.90 -22.73 0.87
N VAL A 278 5.03 -23.53 1.48
CA VAL A 278 4.14 -24.50 0.83
C VAL A 278 2.98 -23.80 0.08
N ASP A 279 1.98 -24.55 -0.38
CA ASP A 279 0.75 -24.06 -1.02
C ASP A 279 0.97 -23.43 -2.39
N ASN A 280 1.38 -24.29 -3.33
CA ASN A 280 1.82 -23.88 -4.65
C ASN A 280 0.64 -23.73 -5.60
N HIS A 281 0.57 -22.62 -6.32
CA HIS A 281 -0.55 -22.31 -7.22
C HIS A 281 -0.14 -22.13 -8.67
N CYS A 282 1.09 -21.72 -8.95
CA CYS A 282 1.55 -21.58 -10.32
C CYS A 282 3.05 -21.77 -10.45
N ILE A 283 3.49 -22.17 -11.64
CA ILE A 283 4.90 -22.31 -12.00
C ILE A 283 5.15 -21.77 -13.41
N TRP A 284 6.25 -21.05 -13.57
CA TRP A 284 6.84 -20.75 -14.86
C TRP A 284 8.16 -21.48 -14.99
N ILE A 285 8.32 -22.26 -16.06
CA ILE A 285 9.53 -23.04 -16.35
C ILE A 285 10.24 -22.37 -17.53
N ASP A 286 11.53 -22.09 -17.39
CA ASP A 286 12.32 -21.53 -18.48
C ASP A 286 12.42 -22.56 -19.63
N PRO A 287 11.92 -22.24 -20.83
CA PRO A 287 11.96 -23.17 -21.96
C PRO A 287 13.38 -23.44 -22.47
N GLU A 288 14.37 -22.60 -22.13
CA GLU A 288 15.76 -22.79 -22.50
C GLU A 288 16.56 -23.54 -21.41
N ASP A 289 16.12 -23.51 -20.16
CA ASP A 289 16.75 -24.21 -19.02
C ASP A 289 15.71 -24.73 -18.01
N THR A 290 15.38 -26.01 -18.07
CA THR A 290 14.31 -26.60 -17.24
C THR A 290 14.68 -26.83 -15.76
N ASP A 291 15.89 -26.42 -15.34
CA ASP A 291 16.28 -26.33 -13.93
C ASP A 291 16.09 -24.91 -13.37
N HIS A 292 15.80 -23.93 -14.23
CA HIS A 292 15.39 -22.57 -13.86
C HIS A 292 13.86 -22.44 -13.91
N PHE A 293 13.25 -22.17 -12.75
CA PHE A 293 11.82 -21.94 -12.66
C PHE A 293 11.43 -21.02 -11.51
N LEU A 294 10.29 -20.37 -11.68
CA LEU A 294 9.64 -19.51 -10.68
C LEU A 294 8.33 -20.16 -10.22
N VAL A 295 8.05 -20.09 -8.93
CA VAL A 295 6.85 -20.64 -8.31
C VAL A 295 6.15 -19.56 -7.51
N GLY A 296 4.84 -19.42 -7.75
CA GLY A 296 3.94 -18.63 -6.91
C GLY A 296 3.22 -19.54 -5.92
N CYS A 297 3.31 -19.19 -4.64
CA CYS A 297 2.61 -19.85 -3.55
C CYS A 297 2.05 -18.83 -2.55
N ASP A 298 1.38 -19.28 -1.49
CA ASP A 298 0.74 -18.39 -0.51
C ASP A 298 1.75 -17.53 0.28
N GLY A 299 3.03 -17.91 0.30
CA GLY A 299 4.12 -17.09 0.84
C GLY A 299 4.70 -16.06 -0.13
N GLY A 300 4.33 -16.10 -1.42
CA GLY A 300 4.81 -15.19 -2.47
C GLY A 300 5.54 -15.89 -3.62
N ILE A 301 6.60 -15.27 -4.14
CA ILE A 301 7.33 -15.77 -5.32
C ILE A 301 8.72 -16.30 -4.92
N TYR A 302 9.02 -17.50 -5.39
CA TYR A 302 10.30 -18.18 -5.19
C TYR A 302 10.91 -18.57 -6.54
N GLU A 303 12.23 -18.38 -6.69
CA GLU A 303 12.98 -18.68 -7.92
C GLU A 303 14.11 -19.67 -7.62
N THR A 304 14.35 -20.61 -8.52
CA THR A 304 15.47 -21.56 -8.43
C THR A 304 16.20 -21.68 -9.76
N TRP A 305 17.48 -22.02 -9.72
CA TRP A 305 18.37 -22.25 -10.87
C TRP A 305 19.04 -23.63 -10.84
N ASP A 306 18.66 -24.47 -9.88
CA ASP A 306 19.33 -25.74 -9.59
C ASP A 306 18.35 -26.89 -9.32
N HIS A 307 17.14 -26.76 -9.88
CA HIS A 307 16.04 -27.70 -9.69
C HIS A 307 15.57 -27.78 -8.23
N ALA A 308 15.24 -26.62 -7.64
CA ALA A 308 14.68 -26.50 -6.29
C ALA A 308 15.57 -27.07 -5.16
N LYS A 309 16.88 -27.18 -5.37
CA LYS A 309 17.82 -27.46 -4.28
C LYS A 309 18.03 -26.22 -3.42
N THR A 310 17.98 -25.05 -4.06
CA THR A 310 18.00 -23.75 -3.40
C THR A 310 16.96 -22.81 -3.98
N TRP A 311 16.48 -21.87 -3.16
CA TRP A 311 15.42 -20.93 -3.50
C TRP A 311 15.82 -19.49 -3.18
N ASN A 312 15.48 -18.57 -4.08
CA ASN A 312 15.55 -17.13 -3.89
C ASN A 312 14.12 -16.57 -3.69
N PHE A 313 13.83 -16.09 -2.48
CA PHE A 313 12.54 -15.49 -2.14
C PHE A 313 12.49 -14.00 -2.50
N LYS A 314 11.43 -13.58 -3.19
CA LYS A 314 11.22 -12.17 -3.58
C LYS A 314 10.57 -11.37 -2.44
N ALA A 315 11.37 -10.98 -1.46
CA ALA A 315 10.93 -10.29 -0.23
C ALA A 315 10.45 -8.83 -0.41
N ASN A 316 10.42 -8.31 -1.64
CA ASN A 316 10.10 -6.93 -2.00
C ASN A 316 8.70 -6.74 -2.61
N LEU A 317 7.80 -7.70 -2.35
CA LEU A 317 6.40 -7.66 -2.77
C LEU A 317 5.48 -7.51 -1.54
N PRO A 318 4.84 -6.33 -1.35
CA PRO A 318 3.90 -6.12 -0.26
C PRO A 318 2.51 -6.68 -0.60
N ILE A 319 2.37 -8.00 -0.51
CA ILE A 319 1.18 -8.77 -0.92
C ILE A 319 0.48 -9.51 0.23
N THR A 320 0.88 -9.26 1.48
CA THR A 320 0.29 -9.90 2.67
C THR A 320 -1.21 -9.62 2.79
N GLN A 321 -1.96 -10.67 3.13
CA GLN A 321 -3.41 -10.64 3.31
C GLN A 321 -3.76 -10.67 4.79
N PHE A 322 -4.20 -9.54 5.35
CA PHE A 322 -4.63 -9.45 6.75
C PHE A 322 -6.14 -9.64 6.88
N TYR A 323 -6.56 -10.50 7.81
CA TYR A 323 -7.96 -10.70 8.17
C TYR A 323 -8.50 -9.61 9.09
N LYS A 324 -7.68 -9.24 10.08
CA LYS A 324 -8.04 -8.40 11.22
C LYS A 324 -6.89 -7.47 11.59
N VAL A 325 -7.17 -6.37 12.26
CA VAL A 325 -6.17 -5.42 12.76
C VAL A 325 -6.44 -5.02 14.21
N ALA A 326 -5.37 -4.99 15.00
CA ALA A 326 -5.38 -4.39 16.33
C ALA A 326 -4.16 -3.49 16.52
N VAL A 327 -4.27 -2.52 17.42
CA VAL A 327 -3.22 -1.57 17.76
C VAL A 327 -2.97 -1.54 19.26
N ASP A 328 -1.73 -1.28 19.66
CA ASP A 328 -1.39 -1.07 21.07
C ASP A 328 -1.21 0.42 21.43
N ASN A 329 -0.83 0.67 22.68
CA ASN A 329 -0.52 2.01 23.19
C ASN A 329 0.98 2.17 23.54
N SER A 330 1.86 1.39 22.91
CA SER A 330 3.30 1.45 23.13
C SER A 330 3.86 2.84 22.80
N LYS A 331 4.95 3.23 23.49
CA LYS A 331 5.65 4.50 23.30
C LYS A 331 7.12 4.26 22.93
N PRO A 332 7.75 5.13 22.12
CA PRO A 332 7.21 6.39 21.57
C PRO A 332 6.26 6.23 20.38
N PHE A 333 6.21 5.04 19.79
CA PHE A 333 5.32 4.67 18.69
C PHE A 333 4.59 3.37 19.04
N TYR A 334 3.31 3.30 18.66
CA TYR A 334 2.50 2.11 18.87
C TYR A 334 2.84 1.02 17.84
N TYR A 335 2.43 -0.20 18.12
CA TYR A 335 2.54 -1.34 17.22
C TYR A 335 1.17 -1.67 16.61
N VAL A 336 1.23 -2.18 15.39
CA VAL A 336 0.09 -2.72 14.64
C VAL A 336 0.25 -4.23 14.58
N TYR A 337 -0.85 -4.95 14.76
CA TYR A 337 -0.91 -6.40 14.78
C TYR A 337 -2.02 -6.90 13.88
N GLY A 338 -1.86 -8.10 13.37
CA GLY A 338 -2.95 -8.81 12.71
C GLY A 338 -2.57 -10.22 12.31
N GLY A 339 -3.62 -11.00 12.10
CA GLY A 339 -3.53 -12.34 11.56
C GLY A 339 -3.60 -12.36 10.04
N THR A 340 -2.82 -13.24 9.42
CA THR A 340 -2.72 -13.33 7.96
C THR A 340 -3.18 -14.69 7.41
N GLN A 341 -3.61 -14.70 6.15
CA GLN A 341 -3.82 -15.97 5.43
C GLN A 341 -2.48 -16.70 5.25
N ASP A 342 -2.41 -17.95 5.72
CA ASP A 342 -1.30 -18.91 5.64
C ASP A 342 0.07 -18.46 6.17
N ASN A 343 0.22 -17.21 6.64
CA ASN A 343 1.52 -16.59 6.96
C ASN A 343 1.61 -16.09 8.41
N PHE A 344 0.99 -16.80 9.36
CA PHE A 344 1.06 -16.54 10.80
C PHE A 344 0.29 -15.29 11.26
N SER A 345 0.21 -15.14 12.59
CA SER A 345 -0.10 -13.86 13.24
C SER A 345 1.19 -13.09 13.50
N MET A 346 1.16 -11.77 13.32
CA MET A 346 2.36 -10.93 13.40
C MET A 346 2.06 -9.52 13.94
N GLY A 347 3.12 -8.84 14.38
CA GLY A 347 3.07 -7.44 14.79
C GLY A 347 4.34 -6.68 14.44
N GLY A 348 4.22 -5.36 14.30
CA GLY A 348 5.33 -4.47 13.95
C GLY A 348 5.05 -3.01 14.30
N PRO A 349 6.07 -2.14 14.30
CA PRO A 349 5.90 -0.75 14.68
C PRO A 349 5.14 0.05 13.62
N SER A 350 4.32 1.01 14.05
CA SER A 350 3.68 2.00 13.14
C SER A 350 4.69 2.99 12.56
N ARG A 351 5.77 3.28 13.30
CA ARG A 351 6.84 4.22 12.95
C ARG A 351 8.15 3.81 13.59
N THR A 352 9.27 4.23 12.99
CA THR A 352 10.62 3.96 13.51
C THR A 352 11.43 5.25 13.58
N LEU A 353 12.50 5.24 14.39
CA LEU A 353 13.43 6.38 14.46
C LEU A 353 14.36 6.47 13.23
N SER A 354 14.25 5.51 12.30
CA SER A 354 15.18 5.30 11.20
C SER A 354 14.74 6.01 9.93
N SER A 355 15.65 6.72 9.28
CA SER A 355 15.40 7.26 7.93
C SER A 355 15.53 6.22 6.82
N ASN A 356 15.77 4.95 7.19
CA ASN A 356 15.76 3.81 6.27
C ASN A 356 14.35 3.23 6.05
N GLY A 357 13.29 3.78 6.67
CA GLY A 357 11.92 3.27 6.58
C GLY A 357 11.63 2.16 7.61
N ILE A 358 10.51 1.46 7.43
CA ILE A 358 10.12 0.29 8.25
C ILE A 358 10.57 -0.98 7.52
N ALA A 359 11.50 -1.72 8.10
CA ALA A 359 12.08 -2.91 7.48
C ALA A 359 11.34 -4.20 7.89
N ASN A 360 11.45 -5.25 7.07
CA ASN A 360 10.78 -6.53 7.33
C ASN A 360 11.25 -7.19 8.64
N ASP A 361 12.50 -6.96 9.06
CA ASP A 361 13.09 -7.51 10.29
C ASP A 361 12.63 -6.80 11.58
N GLU A 362 11.88 -5.71 11.47
CA GLU A 362 11.22 -5.05 12.60
C GLU A 362 9.87 -5.68 12.94
N TRP A 363 9.35 -6.56 12.08
CA TRP A 363 8.12 -7.34 12.31
C TRP A 363 8.45 -8.69 12.95
N PHE A 364 7.59 -9.14 13.85
CA PHE A 364 7.75 -10.39 14.59
C PHE A 364 6.47 -11.23 14.56
N MET A 365 6.64 -12.55 14.66
CA MET A 365 5.54 -13.51 14.68
C MET A 365 5.03 -13.69 16.11
N THR A 366 3.71 -13.75 16.28
CA THR A 366 3.06 -13.95 17.59
C THR A 366 2.49 -15.35 17.75
N HIS A 367 2.05 -16.00 16.66
CA HIS A 367 1.59 -17.38 16.65
C HIS A 367 1.55 -17.97 15.22
N GLY A 368 1.68 -19.30 15.08
CA GLY A 368 1.69 -20.01 13.80
C GLY A 368 0.30 -20.27 13.17
N GLY A 369 0.27 -20.91 11.99
CA GLY A 369 -0.97 -21.19 11.22
C GLY A 369 -1.47 -20.00 10.39
N ASP A 370 -2.71 -20.06 9.90
CA ASP A 370 -3.44 -18.86 9.47
C ASP A 370 -3.66 -18.01 10.72
N GLY A 371 -3.29 -16.74 10.69
CA GLY A 371 -3.61 -15.82 11.76
C GLY A 371 -5.00 -15.18 11.57
N PHE A 372 -5.69 -14.91 12.67
CA PHE A 372 -6.99 -14.21 12.68
C PHE A 372 -7.01 -13.00 13.65
N GLU A 373 -8.12 -12.79 14.35
CA GLU A 373 -8.27 -11.69 15.30
C GLU A 373 -7.21 -11.76 16.40
N THR A 374 -6.44 -10.68 16.49
CA THR A 374 -5.36 -10.48 17.45
C THR A 374 -5.78 -9.38 18.40
N GLN A 375 -5.44 -9.52 19.67
CA GLN A 375 -5.73 -8.48 20.66
C GLN A 375 -4.54 -8.25 21.60
N ILE A 376 -4.44 -7.06 22.17
CA ILE A 376 -3.33 -6.67 23.03
C ILE A 376 -3.89 -6.24 24.39
N ASP A 377 -3.30 -6.70 25.48
CA ASP A 377 -3.68 -6.23 26.82
C ASP A 377 -3.36 -4.73 26.95
N PRO A 378 -4.36 -3.85 27.14
CA PRO A 378 -4.14 -2.40 27.19
C PRO A 378 -3.36 -1.95 28.43
N PHE A 379 -3.29 -2.79 29.47
CA PHE A 379 -2.55 -2.53 30.70
C PHE A 379 -1.12 -3.09 30.67
N ASN A 380 -0.83 -4.04 29.76
CA ASN A 380 0.50 -4.57 29.53
C ASN A 380 0.69 -4.94 28.05
N PRO A 381 1.24 -4.03 27.22
CA PRO A 381 1.35 -4.23 25.77
C PRO A 381 2.35 -5.33 25.37
N ASN A 382 3.00 -5.99 26.33
CA ASN A 382 3.80 -7.19 26.05
C ASN A 382 2.96 -8.47 26.05
N ILE A 383 1.69 -8.43 26.47
CA ILE A 383 0.79 -9.57 26.42
C ILE A 383 -0.11 -9.43 25.21
N VAL A 384 0.12 -10.30 24.23
CA VAL A 384 -0.62 -10.34 22.96
C VAL A 384 -1.41 -11.65 22.92
N TYR A 385 -2.64 -11.60 22.43
CA TYR A 385 -3.48 -12.76 22.19
C TYR A 385 -3.59 -12.97 20.69
N ALA A 386 -3.19 -14.12 20.21
CA ALA A 386 -3.16 -14.44 18.79
C ALA A 386 -3.91 -15.75 18.53
N GLN A 387 -4.46 -15.85 17.33
CA GLN A 387 -5.30 -16.97 16.94
C GLN A 387 -4.69 -17.81 15.80
N SER A 388 -5.15 -19.05 15.73
CA SER A 388 -5.09 -19.89 14.55
C SER A 388 -6.43 -20.60 14.30
N GLN A 389 -6.51 -21.39 13.23
CA GLN A 389 -7.77 -21.89 12.67
C GLN A 389 -8.62 -22.60 13.72
N TYR A 390 -9.95 -22.54 13.57
CA TYR A 390 -10.87 -23.23 14.48
C TYR A 390 -10.78 -22.74 15.93
N GLY A 391 -10.56 -21.43 16.09
CA GLY A 391 -10.54 -20.73 17.37
C GLY A 391 -9.40 -21.18 18.29
N HIS A 392 -8.30 -21.70 17.75
CA HIS A 392 -7.10 -21.95 18.54
C HIS A 392 -6.57 -20.59 19.05
N LEU A 393 -6.44 -20.43 20.37
CA LEU A 393 -6.11 -19.16 21.00
C LEU A 393 -4.88 -19.29 21.89
N TYR A 394 -3.93 -18.37 21.71
CA TYR A 394 -2.64 -18.34 22.38
C TYR A 394 -2.38 -16.97 23.01
N ARG A 395 -1.77 -16.96 24.19
CA ARG A 395 -1.21 -15.78 24.85
C ARG A 395 0.31 -15.76 24.63
N TYR A 396 0.80 -14.73 23.98
CA TYR A 396 2.20 -14.49 23.63
C TYR A 396 2.80 -13.37 24.50
N ASP A 397 3.99 -13.61 25.06
CA ASP A 397 4.78 -12.61 25.78
C ASP A 397 5.86 -12.02 24.86
N ARG A 398 5.73 -10.74 24.52
CA ARG A 398 6.63 -10.03 23.60
C ARG A 398 8.05 -9.86 24.14
N LEU A 399 8.26 -9.92 25.46
CA LEU A 399 9.60 -9.79 26.04
C LEU A 399 10.39 -11.09 25.96
N SER A 400 9.75 -12.23 26.24
CA SER A 400 10.42 -13.54 26.23
C SER A 400 10.26 -14.32 24.92
N GLY A 401 9.21 -14.03 24.15
CA GLY A 401 8.80 -14.81 22.99
C GLY A 401 8.04 -16.09 23.34
N GLU A 402 7.65 -16.28 24.60
CA GLU A 402 6.92 -17.48 25.04
C GLU A 402 5.43 -17.40 24.67
N GLU A 403 4.87 -18.52 24.23
CA GLU A 403 3.43 -18.66 23.96
C GLU A 403 2.78 -19.72 24.86
N LEU A 404 1.50 -19.52 25.18
CA LEU A 404 0.69 -20.46 25.96
C LEU A 404 -0.71 -20.57 25.36
N GLY A 405 -1.12 -21.79 25.01
CA GLY A 405 -2.49 -22.07 24.55
C GLY A 405 -3.51 -21.91 25.67
N ILE A 406 -4.55 -21.12 25.42
CA ILE A 406 -5.58 -20.73 26.41
C ILE A 406 -7.01 -20.92 25.90
N GLN A 407 -7.22 -21.63 24.79
CA GLN A 407 -8.57 -21.89 24.24
C GLN A 407 -9.51 -22.54 25.28
N PRO A 408 -10.75 -22.04 25.46
CA PRO A 408 -11.78 -22.65 26.31
C PRO A 408 -12.03 -24.13 25.97
N LYS A 409 -12.35 -24.93 26.99
CA LYS A 409 -12.66 -26.36 26.85
C LYS A 409 -14.08 -26.69 27.30
N PRO A 410 -14.73 -27.71 26.69
CA PRO A 410 -16.06 -28.12 27.07
C PRO A 410 -16.12 -28.56 28.54
N ARG A 411 -17.26 -28.27 29.19
CA ARG A 411 -17.57 -28.79 30.52
C ARG A 411 -17.85 -30.30 30.44
N GLU A 412 -17.85 -30.97 31.59
CA GLU A 412 -18.29 -32.36 31.66
C GLU A 412 -19.73 -32.49 31.11
N ASP A 413 -19.98 -33.55 30.33
CA ASP A 413 -21.26 -33.81 29.64
C ASP A 413 -21.67 -32.83 28.52
N GLU A 414 -20.80 -31.89 28.09
CA GLU A 414 -21.03 -31.09 26.88
C GLU A 414 -20.33 -31.68 25.64
N ASN A 415 -20.89 -31.41 24.46
CA ASN A 415 -20.19 -31.66 23.19
C ASN A 415 -19.03 -30.66 23.02
N GLU A 416 -18.09 -30.97 22.13
CA GLU A 416 -17.11 -29.99 21.65
C GLU A 416 -17.81 -28.72 21.12
N TYR A 417 -17.23 -27.57 21.42
CA TYR A 417 -17.75 -26.29 20.94
C TYR A 417 -17.55 -26.14 19.43
N ILE A 418 -18.47 -25.43 18.79
CA ILE A 418 -18.44 -25.17 17.35
C ILE A 418 -17.64 -23.89 17.10
N TRP A 419 -16.38 -24.04 16.72
CA TRP A 419 -15.52 -22.92 16.38
C TRP A 419 -15.61 -22.56 14.90
N ASN A 420 -15.65 -21.26 14.60
CA ASN A 420 -15.45 -20.79 13.24
C ASN A 420 -13.95 -20.84 12.87
N TRP A 421 -13.63 -20.66 11.59
CA TRP A 421 -12.24 -20.59 11.11
C TRP A 421 -11.55 -19.37 11.73
N ASP A 422 -12.26 -18.25 11.76
CA ASP A 422 -11.92 -16.99 12.43
C ASP A 422 -12.94 -16.78 13.57
N ALA A 423 -12.50 -16.87 14.82
CA ALA A 423 -13.35 -16.77 16.00
C ALA A 423 -13.18 -15.39 16.66
N PRO A 424 -14.27 -14.77 17.13
CA PRO A 424 -14.18 -13.40 17.62
C PRO A 424 -13.52 -13.35 18.99
N LEU A 425 -12.59 -12.40 19.15
CA LEU A 425 -11.78 -12.21 20.35
C LEU A 425 -11.76 -10.73 20.74
N GLU A 426 -12.12 -10.43 21.99
CA GLU A 426 -12.21 -9.06 22.50
C GLU A 426 -11.56 -8.93 23.87
N ILE A 427 -10.91 -7.79 24.13
CA ILE A 427 -10.32 -7.47 25.44
C ILE A 427 -11.12 -6.38 26.09
N SER A 428 -11.41 -6.55 27.37
CA SER A 428 -12.22 -5.56 28.08
C SER A 428 -11.46 -4.26 28.32
N SER A 429 -12.10 -3.14 27.98
CA SER A 429 -11.63 -1.80 28.35
C SER A 429 -11.93 -1.45 29.82
N HIS A 430 -12.86 -2.18 30.46
CA HIS A 430 -13.33 -1.91 31.81
C HIS A 430 -12.50 -2.61 32.90
N ARG A 431 -11.92 -3.77 32.59
CA ARG A 431 -11.27 -4.61 33.60
C ARG A 431 -9.98 -5.25 33.10
N GLU A 432 -8.90 -4.96 33.82
CA GLU A 432 -7.60 -5.60 33.59
C GLU A 432 -7.72 -7.14 33.63
N GLY A 433 -7.17 -7.78 32.60
CA GLY A 433 -7.12 -9.23 32.46
C GLY A 433 -8.44 -9.88 32.00
N ARG A 434 -9.50 -9.10 31.78
CA ARG A 434 -10.74 -9.63 31.23
C ARG A 434 -10.67 -9.76 29.71
N ILE A 435 -10.99 -10.95 29.21
CA ILE A 435 -11.02 -11.27 27.79
C ILE A 435 -12.28 -12.07 27.46
N TYR A 436 -12.84 -11.85 26.28
CA TYR A 436 -13.97 -12.60 25.74
C TYR A 436 -13.57 -13.35 24.48
N PHE A 437 -14.14 -14.53 24.33
CA PHE A 437 -13.92 -15.37 23.15
C PHE A 437 -15.21 -16.12 22.84
N ALA A 438 -15.48 -16.44 21.57
CA ALA A 438 -16.73 -17.13 21.22
C ALA A 438 -16.57 -18.28 20.22
N ALA A 439 -17.37 -19.32 20.48
CA ALA A 439 -17.66 -20.44 19.59
C ALA A 439 -19.15 -20.36 19.22
N ASN A 440 -19.92 -21.45 19.27
CA ASN A 440 -21.40 -21.35 19.36
C ASN A 440 -21.89 -20.72 20.68
N LYS A 441 -21.02 -20.61 21.69
CA LYS A 441 -21.26 -19.97 22.99
C LYS A 441 -20.23 -18.87 23.25
N VAL A 442 -20.53 -17.96 24.16
CA VAL A 442 -19.63 -16.89 24.61
C VAL A 442 -18.92 -17.28 25.91
N PHE A 443 -17.61 -17.04 25.95
CA PHE A 443 -16.75 -17.30 27.09
C PHE A 443 -16.17 -15.98 27.61
N ARG A 444 -16.08 -15.86 28.94
CA ARG A 444 -15.41 -14.76 29.64
C ARG A 444 -14.29 -15.33 30.51
N SER A 445 -13.12 -14.71 30.46
CA SER A 445 -12.06 -14.88 31.46
C SER A 445 -11.83 -13.55 32.15
N ASP A 446 -11.51 -13.57 33.45
CA ASP A 446 -11.11 -12.40 34.25
C ASP A 446 -9.63 -12.47 34.67
N ASP A 447 -8.87 -13.41 34.10
CA ASP A 447 -7.50 -13.76 34.51
C ASP A 447 -6.57 -14.06 33.33
N ARG A 448 -6.76 -13.36 32.21
CA ARG A 448 -5.94 -13.46 30.97
C ARG A 448 -6.00 -14.85 30.32
N GLY A 449 -7.13 -15.52 30.41
CA GLY A 449 -7.37 -16.84 29.82
C GLY A 449 -6.86 -18.02 30.64
N ASN A 450 -6.49 -17.83 31.91
CA ASN A 450 -6.11 -18.96 32.76
C ASN A 450 -7.33 -19.80 33.19
N SER A 451 -8.50 -19.17 33.30
CA SER A 451 -9.79 -19.81 33.51
C SER A 451 -10.90 -19.14 32.70
N TRP A 452 -11.95 -19.90 32.36
CA TRP A 452 -13.05 -19.46 31.52
C TRP A 452 -14.42 -19.78 32.13
N GLU A 453 -15.32 -18.82 32.07
CA GLU A 453 -16.74 -18.95 32.39
C GLU A 453 -17.55 -18.91 31.08
N VAL A 454 -18.46 -19.88 30.92
CA VAL A 454 -19.44 -19.87 29.82
C VAL A 454 -20.60 -18.96 30.24
N ILE A 455 -20.80 -17.87 29.50
CA ILE A 455 -21.77 -16.81 29.81
C ILE A 455 -22.92 -16.75 28.79
N SER A 456 -23.11 -17.79 27.97
CA SER A 456 -24.28 -17.93 27.11
C SER A 456 -24.60 -19.41 26.87
N ASP A 457 -25.85 -19.67 26.46
CA ASP A 457 -26.18 -20.91 25.76
C ASP A 457 -25.74 -20.82 24.29
N ASP A 458 -26.09 -21.83 23.47
CA ASP A 458 -25.84 -21.81 22.03
C ASP A 458 -26.62 -20.66 21.35
N LEU A 459 -25.89 -19.69 20.80
CA LEU A 459 -26.43 -18.48 20.17
C LEU A 459 -26.71 -18.65 18.66
N SER A 460 -26.58 -19.86 18.12
CA SER A 460 -26.87 -20.16 16.71
C SER A 460 -28.33 -20.61 16.50
N ARG A 461 -28.72 -20.77 15.23
CA ARG A 461 -29.99 -21.39 14.82
C ARG A 461 -29.99 -22.91 14.99
N GLN A 462 -28.83 -23.53 15.25
CA GLN A 462 -28.67 -24.98 15.39
C GLN A 462 -29.17 -25.75 14.14
N ILE A 463 -28.92 -25.18 12.96
CA ILE A 463 -29.34 -25.78 11.68
C ILE A 463 -28.40 -26.92 11.29
N ASN A 464 -28.96 -28.07 10.96
CA ASN A 464 -28.21 -29.13 10.30
C ASN A 464 -27.88 -28.74 8.85
N ARG A 465 -26.64 -28.30 8.60
CA ARG A 465 -26.17 -27.91 7.25
C ARG A 465 -26.38 -28.99 6.18
N ASN A 466 -26.44 -30.27 6.55
CA ASN A 466 -26.58 -31.37 5.60
C ASN A 466 -28.01 -31.55 5.07
N GLU A 467 -28.98 -30.84 5.63
CA GLU A 467 -30.38 -30.82 5.17
C GLU A 467 -30.69 -29.63 4.26
N LEU A 468 -29.74 -28.71 4.10
CA LEU A 468 -29.91 -27.52 3.26
C LEU A 468 -29.71 -27.86 1.78
N GLU A 469 -30.60 -27.32 0.95
CA GLU A 469 -30.52 -27.49 -0.50
C GLU A 469 -29.40 -26.66 -1.11
N VAL A 470 -28.73 -27.25 -2.09
CA VAL A 470 -27.71 -26.61 -2.92
C VAL A 470 -27.98 -27.04 -4.35
N MET A 471 -28.12 -26.09 -5.28
CA MET A 471 -28.52 -26.39 -6.67
C MET A 471 -29.87 -27.16 -6.74
N GLY A 472 -30.85 -26.73 -5.93
CA GLY A 472 -32.22 -27.25 -5.94
C GLY A 472 -32.40 -28.67 -5.38
N ARG A 473 -31.42 -29.20 -4.63
CA ARG A 473 -31.51 -30.51 -3.98
C ARG A 473 -30.59 -30.64 -2.76
N ILE A 474 -30.84 -31.63 -1.93
CA ILE A 474 -29.90 -32.08 -0.89
C ILE A 474 -28.88 -33.04 -1.52
N TRP A 475 -27.59 -32.79 -1.31
CA TRP A 475 -26.51 -33.62 -1.83
C TRP A 475 -26.14 -34.76 -0.88
N GLY A 476 -25.82 -35.94 -1.42
CA GLY A 476 -25.37 -37.10 -0.65
C GLY A 476 -24.00 -36.89 0.00
N ILE A 477 -23.61 -37.76 0.93
CA ILE A 477 -22.31 -37.69 1.63
C ILE A 477 -21.11 -37.90 0.68
N ASP A 478 -21.30 -38.67 -0.40
CA ASP A 478 -20.25 -39.01 -1.36
C ASP A 478 -20.12 -37.98 -2.51
N ALA A 479 -20.79 -36.83 -2.39
CA ALA A 479 -20.67 -35.75 -3.36
C ALA A 479 -19.25 -35.17 -3.34
N VAL A 480 -18.75 -34.77 -4.52
CA VAL A 480 -17.39 -34.27 -4.69
C VAL A 480 -17.12 -33.09 -3.75
N ALA A 481 -16.11 -33.25 -2.89
CA ALA A 481 -15.65 -32.25 -1.93
C ALA A 481 -16.75 -31.67 -1.00
N LYS A 482 -17.81 -32.44 -0.70
CA LYS A 482 -18.90 -31.95 0.16
C LYS A 482 -18.38 -31.44 1.50
N ASN A 483 -18.71 -30.19 1.82
CA ASN A 483 -18.26 -29.47 3.02
C ASN A 483 -16.73 -29.28 3.12
N GLY A 484 -15.96 -29.55 2.05
CA GLY A 484 -14.51 -29.34 2.02
C GLY A 484 -14.13 -27.90 2.34
N SER A 485 -13.05 -27.71 3.09
CA SER A 485 -12.54 -26.40 3.54
C SER A 485 -13.63 -25.45 4.05
N THR A 486 -14.60 -25.97 4.81
CA THR A 486 -15.76 -25.21 5.33
C THR A 486 -15.95 -25.48 6.81
N SER A 487 -15.95 -24.42 7.63
CA SER A 487 -16.21 -24.49 9.07
C SER A 487 -17.54 -25.18 9.37
N GLN A 488 -17.66 -25.74 10.57
CA GLN A 488 -18.98 -26.15 11.05
C GLN A 488 -19.90 -24.93 11.10
N TYR A 489 -21.18 -25.12 10.77
CA TYR A 489 -22.16 -24.04 10.63
C TYR A 489 -22.91 -23.84 11.95
N GLY A 490 -23.14 -22.60 12.36
CA GLY A 490 -23.75 -22.25 13.64
C GLY A 490 -22.72 -21.82 14.69
N ALA A 491 -21.78 -20.96 14.31
CA ALA A 491 -20.78 -20.38 15.20
C ALA A 491 -20.99 -18.87 15.36
N VAL A 492 -20.68 -18.31 16.52
CA VAL A 492 -20.51 -16.86 16.71
C VAL A 492 -19.24 -16.44 15.99
N VAL A 493 -19.32 -15.37 15.22
CA VAL A 493 -18.27 -14.84 14.33
C VAL A 493 -18.01 -13.35 14.51
N ALA A 494 -18.87 -12.66 15.26
CA ALA A 494 -18.68 -11.26 15.62
C ALA A 494 -19.06 -11.07 17.09
N PHE A 495 -18.27 -10.28 17.82
CA PHE A 495 -18.50 -9.98 19.22
C PHE A 495 -18.02 -8.57 19.54
N SER A 496 -18.71 -7.86 20.43
CA SER A 496 -18.30 -6.54 20.93
C SER A 496 -18.76 -6.34 22.38
N GLU A 497 -17.85 -5.87 23.24
CA GLU A 497 -18.18 -5.30 24.56
C GLU A 497 -18.37 -3.80 24.40
N SER A 498 -19.40 -3.22 25.03
CA SER A 498 -19.55 -1.77 25.02
C SER A 498 -18.43 -1.09 25.80
N PRO A 499 -17.72 -0.11 25.22
CA PRO A 499 -16.74 0.69 25.94
C PRO A 499 -17.37 1.61 27.00
N VAL A 500 -18.70 1.80 26.99
CA VAL A 500 -19.44 2.69 27.91
C VAL A 500 -20.04 1.94 29.11
N ASP A 501 -20.38 0.65 28.97
CA ASP A 501 -21.01 -0.16 30.03
C ASP A 501 -20.59 -1.63 29.91
N GLU A 502 -19.81 -2.14 30.88
CA GLU A 502 -19.27 -3.51 30.88
C GLU A 502 -20.34 -4.63 30.83
N ASN A 503 -21.61 -4.30 31.07
CA ASN A 503 -22.69 -5.29 31.05
C ASN A 503 -23.34 -5.44 29.66
N VAL A 504 -22.99 -4.57 28.71
CA VAL A 504 -23.57 -4.56 27.37
C VAL A 504 -22.65 -5.32 26.43
N LEU A 505 -23.10 -6.48 25.96
CA LEU A 505 -22.37 -7.33 25.01
C LEU A 505 -23.27 -7.66 23.82
N ILE A 506 -22.65 -7.73 22.63
CA ILE A 506 -23.32 -8.05 21.38
C ILE A 506 -22.59 -9.22 20.72
N ALA A 507 -23.35 -10.18 20.19
CA ALA A 507 -22.82 -11.33 19.47
C ALA A 507 -23.57 -11.56 18.15
N GLY A 508 -22.83 -11.92 17.09
CA GLY A 508 -23.35 -12.22 15.76
C GLY A 508 -22.90 -13.60 15.28
N SER A 509 -23.78 -14.36 14.63
CA SER A 509 -23.49 -15.72 14.14
C SER A 509 -23.36 -15.83 12.62
N ASP A 510 -22.67 -16.88 12.15
CA ASP A 510 -22.50 -17.18 10.73
C ASP A 510 -23.81 -17.61 10.02
N ASP A 511 -24.84 -17.93 10.81
CA ASP A 511 -26.20 -18.23 10.39
C ASP A 511 -27.19 -17.05 10.56
N GLY A 512 -26.66 -15.86 10.83
CA GLY A 512 -27.38 -14.59 10.70
C GLY A 512 -28.27 -14.24 11.88
N LEU A 513 -27.91 -14.66 13.10
CA LEU A 513 -28.54 -14.17 14.32
C LEU A 513 -27.66 -13.12 14.99
N VAL A 514 -28.33 -12.13 15.59
CA VAL A 514 -27.71 -11.13 16.47
C VAL A 514 -28.33 -11.29 17.85
N HIS A 515 -27.50 -11.26 18.89
CA HIS A 515 -27.93 -11.32 20.28
C HIS A 515 -27.32 -10.16 21.08
N ILE A 516 -28.10 -9.57 21.97
CA ILE A 516 -27.67 -8.49 22.86
C ILE A 516 -28.01 -8.86 24.30
N THR A 517 -27.05 -8.67 25.19
CA THR A 517 -27.24 -8.72 26.65
C THR A 517 -26.97 -7.33 27.23
N MET A 518 -27.74 -6.95 28.25
CA MET A 518 -27.54 -5.71 29.02
C MET A 518 -27.15 -6.00 30.49
N ASP A 519 -26.95 -7.26 30.86
CA ASP A 519 -26.66 -7.73 32.23
C ASP A 519 -25.42 -8.65 32.32
N GLY A 520 -24.43 -8.41 31.45
CA GLY A 520 -23.13 -9.08 31.50
C GLY A 520 -23.16 -10.55 31.09
N GLY A 521 -24.14 -10.95 30.28
CA GLY A 521 -24.32 -12.30 29.76
C GLY A 521 -25.28 -13.16 30.57
N ALA A 522 -25.95 -12.62 31.58
CA ALA A 522 -26.93 -13.41 32.35
C ALA A 522 -28.18 -13.71 31.52
N ASN A 523 -28.62 -12.79 30.67
CA ASN A 523 -29.74 -12.98 29.73
C ASN A 523 -29.41 -12.40 28.34
N TRP A 524 -29.53 -13.24 27.31
CA TRP A 524 -29.31 -12.85 25.92
C TRP A 524 -30.64 -12.69 25.17
N ASN A 525 -30.88 -11.51 24.61
CA ASN A 525 -32.04 -11.21 23.77
C ASN A 525 -31.67 -11.41 22.30
N ARG A 526 -32.39 -12.29 21.61
CA ARG A 526 -32.28 -12.44 20.16
C ARG A 526 -32.93 -11.23 19.47
N ILE A 527 -32.20 -10.63 18.55
CA ILE A 527 -32.61 -9.46 17.78
C ILE A 527 -33.04 -9.89 16.37
N ASP A 528 -34.14 -9.31 15.87
CA ASP A 528 -34.65 -9.55 14.52
C ASP A 528 -34.60 -8.26 13.69
N ILE A 529 -33.72 -8.25 12.68
CA ILE A 529 -33.53 -7.12 11.77
C ILE A 529 -34.18 -7.50 10.44
N ALA A 530 -35.50 -7.31 10.34
CA ALA A 530 -36.31 -7.80 9.22
C ALA A 530 -35.89 -7.27 7.83
N ALA A 531 -35.17 -6.15 7.77
CA ALA A 531 -34.64 -5.58 6.53
C ALA A 531 -33.33 -6.24 6.05
N ALA A 532 -32.66 -7.02 6.88
CA ALA A 532 -31.49 -7.80 6.50
C ALA A 532 -31.93 -9.12 5.83
N PRO A 533 -31.23 -9.59 4.77
CA PRO A 533 -31.55 -10.89 4.18
C PRO A 533 -31.36 -12.03 5.19
N GLU A 534 -32.25 -13.01 5.16
CA GLU A 534 -32.21 -14.13 6.11
C GLU A 534 -30.92 -14.96 5.96
N ARG A 535 -30.30 -15.34 7.09
CA ARG A 535 -29.03 -16.09 7.15
C ARG A 535 -27.84 -15.39 6.49
N SER A 536 -27.88 -14.06 6.41
CA SER A 536 -26.69 -13.26 6.11
C SER A 536 -25.61 -13.50 7.16
N TYR A 537 -24.36 -13.62 6.73
CA TYR A 537 -23.24 -13.73 7.65
C TYR A 537 -23.11 -12.42 8.43
N VAL A 538 -23.14 -12.45 9.76
CA VAL A 538 -22.89 -11.25 10.58
C VAL A 538 -21.39 -11.00 10.57
N ASN A 539 -20.92 -10.07 9.74
CA ASN A 539 -19.49 -9.86 9.58
C ASN A 539 -18.91 -9.08 10.77
N GLU A 540 -19.69 -8.13 11.30
CA GLU A 540 -19.29 -7.34 12.47
C GLU A 540 -20.51 -6.83 13.25
N VAL A 541 -20.31 -6.70 14.56
CA VAL A 541 -21.21 -6.01 15.50
C VAL A 541 -20.37 -5.03 16.30
N LEU A 542 -20.88 -3.82 16.51
CA LEU A 542 -20.17 -2.77 17.24
C LEU A 542 -21.11 -2.10 18.24
N ALA A 543 -20.70 -2.05 19.50
CA ALA A 543 -21.30 -1.20 20.51
C ALA A 543 -20.69 0.21 20.46
N SER A 544 -21.52 1.25 20.55
CA SER A 544 -21.05 2.63 20.41
C SER A 544 -20.06 3.04 21.51
N HIS A 545 -19.09 3.86 21.11
CA HIS A 545 -18.13 4.56 21.98
C HIS A 545 -18.80 5.64 22.84
N HIS A 546 -20.03 6.05 22.50
CA HIS A 546 -20.67 7.25 23.07
C HIS A 546 -21.96 6.98 23.85
N ASP A 547 -22.74 5.97 23.45
CA ASP A 547 -24.02 5.66 24.09
C ASP A 547 -24.27 4.16 24.16
N LYS A 548 -24.51 3.65 25.36
CA LYS A 548 -24.75 2.23 25.63
C LYS A 548 -25.99 1.64 24.96
N ASN A 549 -26.88 2.47 24.40
CA ASN A 549 -28.07 2.03 23.67
C ASN A 549 -27.89 2.08 22.15
N VAL A 550 -26.73 2.51 21.66
CA VAL A 550 -26.44 2.62 20.22
C VAL A 550 -25.57 1.46 19.77
N PHE A 551 -26.04 0.76 18.74
CA PHE A 551 -25.40 -0.45 18.21
C PHE A 551 -25.37 -0.42 16.68
N TYR A 552 -24.34 -1.03 16.10
CA TYR A 552 -24.19 -1.19 14.66
C TYR A 552 -24.02 -2.67 14.30
N VAL A 553 -24.58 -3.07 13.15
CA VAL A 553 -24.42 -4.44 12.62
C VAL A 553 -24.15 -4.37 11.12
N ALA A 554 -23.05 -4.99 10.70
CA ALA A 554 -22.69 -5.19 9.31
C ALA A 554 -22.98 -6.65 8.89
N PHE A 555 -23.88 -6.82 7.94
CA PHE A 555 -24.18 -8.11 7.33
C PHE A 555 -23.49 -8.26 5.97
N ASN A 556 -23.05 -9.48 5.68
CA ASN A 556 -22.49 -9.84 4.40
C ASN A 556 -23.27 -11.00 3.76
N HIS A 557 -23.94 -10.73 2.64
CA HIS A 557 -24.80 -11.70 1.93
C HIS A 557 -24.20 -12.22 0.61
N HIS A 558 -22.94 -11.88 0.29
CA HIS A 558 -22.32 -12.22 -1.00
C HIS A 558 -22.24 -13.72 -1.27
N LYS A 559 -22.17 -14.55 -0.22
CA LYS A 559 -22.13 -16.01 -0.34
C LYS A 559 -23.48 -16.64 -0.75
N TYR A 560 -24.48 -15.79 -1.02
CA TYR A 560 -25.73 -16.13 -1.71
C TYR A 560 -25.86 -15.44 -3.09
N GLY A 561 -24.81 -14.75 -3.56
CA GLY A 561 -24.80 -14.00 -4.81
C GLY A 561 -25.38 -12.58 -4.71
N ASP A 562 -25.53 -12.04 -3.51
CA ASP A 562 -25.99 -10.67 -3.27
C ASP A 562 -24.85 -9.82 -2.69
N PHE A 563 -24.34 -8.90 -3.51
CA PHE A 563 -23.15 -8.10 -3.20
C PHE A 563 -23.45 -6.75 -2.53
N LYS A 564 -24.70 -6.54 -2.13
CA LYS A 564 -25.14 -5.29 -1.53
C LYS A 564 -24.54 -5.08 -0.14
N PRO A 565 -24.18 -3.84 0.21
CA PRO A 565 -23.81 -3.48 1.57
C PRO A 565 -25.07 -3.44 2.46
N TYR A 566 -25.04 -4.15 3.58
CA TYR A 566 -26.10 -4.18 4.59
C TYR A 566 -25.57 -3.72 5.94
N LEU A 567 -25.66 -2.41 6.21
CA LEU A 567 -25.27 -1.78 7.48
C LEU A 567 -26.49 -1.21 8.18
N PHE A 568 -26.66 -1.56 9.46
CA PHE A 568 -27.78 -1.11 10.29
C PHE A 568 -27.31 -0.47 11.59
N LYS A 569 -28.09 0.50 12.06
CA LYS A 569 -27.92 1.17 13.35
C LYS A 569 -29.19 1.02 14.19
N SER A 570 -29.02 0.73 15.47
CA SER A 570 -30.04 0.90 16.52
C SER A 570 -29.61 2.03 17.45
N ALA A 571 -30.57 2.76 18.01
CA ALA A 571 -30.34 3.83 18.99
C ALA A 571 -31.22 3.70 20.24
N ASP A 572 -31.83 2.53 20.43
CA ASP A 572 -32.83 2.25 21.48
C ASP A 572 -32.58 0.90 22.17
N GLY A 573 -31.31 0.48 22.25
CA GLY A 573 -30.95 -0.76 22.92
C GLY A 573 -31.25 -2.02 22.11
N GLY A 574 -31.35 -1.89 20.78
CA GLY A 574 -31.59 -2.99 19.86
C GLY A 574 -33.07 -3.27 19.56
N GLU A 575 -34.00 -2.44 20.06
CA GLU A 575 -35.44 -2.59 19.84
C GLU A 575 -35.85 -2.29 18.39
N SER A 576 -35.23 -1.28 17.76
CA SER A 576 -35.45 -0.91 16.36
C SER A 576 -34.15 -0.65 15.61
N TRP A 577 -34.18 -0.90 14.30
CA TRP A 577 -33.00 -0.85 13.42
C TRP A 577 -33.32 -0.09 12.13
N THR A 578 -32.41 0.81 11.76
CA THR A 578 -32.49 1.58 10.52
C THR A 578 -31.25 1.30 9.67
N SER A 579 -31.43 1.12 8.36
CA SER A 579 -30.30 1.01 7.45
C SER A 579 -29.57 2.33 7.34
N ILE A 580 -28.25 2.29 7.50
CA ILE A 580 -27.32 3.41 7.31
C ILE A 580 -26.32 3.08 6.19
N SER A 581 -26.74 2.25 5.22
CA SER A 581 -25.91 1.92 4.06
C SER A 581 -25.81 3.08 3.06
N GLY A 582 -26.73 4.05 3.14
CA GLY A 582 -26.68 5.32 2.41
C GLY A 582 -26.45 5.14 0.91
N ASN A 583 -25.38 5.75 0.41
CA ASN A 583 -24.93 5.75 -0.98
C ASN A 583 -23.75 4.77 -1.23
N LEU A 584 -23.49 3.81 -0.34
CA LEU A 584 -22.43 2.82 -0.57
C LEU A 584 -22.68 2.04 -1.88
N PRO A 585 -21.62 1.63 -2.61
CA PRO A 585 -21.79 0.95 -3.89
C PRO A 585 -22.59 -0.36 -3.78
N GLU A 586 -23.57 -0.58 -4.65
CA GLU A 586 -24.41 -1.79 -4.68
C GLU A 586 -23.60 -3.10 -4.85
N LYS A 587 -22.41 -3.03 -5.46
CA LYS A 587 -21.47 -4.14 -5.55
C LYS A 587 -20.25 -3.79 -4.70
N GLY A 588 -20.33 -4.07 -3.40
CA GLY A 588 -19.39 -3.56 -2.41
C GLY A 588 -19.67 -4.13 -1.02
N SER A 589 -19.77 -5.46 -0.93
CA SER A 589 -20.03 -6.19 0.32
C SER A 589 -19.24 -5.63 1.49
N LEU A 590 -19.90 -5.51 2.64
CA LEU A 590 -19.30 -4.95 3.85
C LEU A 590 -18.48 -5.99 4.61
N TYR A 591 -17.40 -5.51 5.21
CA TYR A 591 -16.60 -6.28 6.14
C TYR A 591 -16.50 -5.58 7.50
N ALA A 592 -16.24 -4.27 7.51
CA ALA A 592 -15.91 -3.56 8.74
C ALA A 592 -16.78 -2.32 8.99
N ILE A 593 -17.00 -1.94 10.25
CA ILE A 593 -17.60 -0.70 10.76
C ILE A 593 -16.85 -0.28 12.02
N GLU A 594 -16.41 0.98 12.07
CA GLU A 594 -15.77 1.57 13.25
C GLU A 594 -16.36 2.96 13.51
N GLU A 595 -16.49 3.34 14.79
CA GLU A 595 -17.04 4.64 15.21
C GLU A 595 -15.92 5.48 15.82
N ASP A 596 -15.83 6.76 15.42
CA ASP A 596 -14.82 7.65 15.98
C ASP A 596 -15.00 7.82 17.49
N HIS A 597 -13.92 7.68 18.24
CA HIS A 597 -13.89 7.80 19.70
C HIS A 597 -14.22 9.21 20.27
N VAL A 598 -14.36 10.25 19.42
CA VAL A 598 -14.67 11.63 19.86
C VAL A 598 -16.02 12.14 19.31
N ASP A 599 -16.32 11.89 18.05
CA ASP A 599 -17.53 12.34 17.35
C ASP A 599 -18.39 11.15 16.90
N ALA A 600 -19.51 10.92 17.61
CA ALA A 600 -20.47 9.86 17.33
C ALA A 600 -21.13 9.91 15.93
N SER A 601 -20.94 10.99 15.16
CA SER A 601 -21.43 11.09 13.79
C SER A 601 -20.39 10.67 12.74
N LEU A 602 -19.12 10.55 13.13
CA LEU A 602 -18.04 10.10 12.27
C LEU A 602 -17.90 8.57 12.34
N LEU A 603 -18.22 7.90 11.24
CA LEU A 603 -18.16 6.45 11.07
C LEU A 603 -17.21 6.10 9.93
N PHE A 604 -16.56 4.94 10.03
CA PHE A 604 -15.71 4.36 8.99
C PHE A 604 -16.23 2.98 8.62
N THR A 605 -16.11 2.59 7.34
CA THR A 605 -16.48 1.24 6.92
C THR A 605 -15.54 0.68 5.87
N GLY A 606 -15.22 -0.61 6.01
CA GLY A 606 -14.42 -1.39 5.07
C GLY A 606 -15.31 -2.24 4.17
N THR A 607 -15.04 -2.21 2.86
CA THR A 607 -15.79 -2.93 1.83
C THR A 607 -14.86 -3.79 0.97
N GLU A 608 -15.42 -4.62 0.09
CA GLU A 608 -14.67 -5.38 -0.93
C GLU A 608 -13.76 -4.50 -1.81
N PHE A 609 -14.09 -3.22 -2.02
CA PHE A 609 -13.35 -2.36 -2.96
C PHE A 609 -12.84 -1.05 -2.36
N GLY A 610 -12.70 -0.99 -1.03
CA GLY A 610 -12.00 0.09 -0.33
C GLY A 610 -12.64 0.48 0.99
N ALA A 611 -12.15 1.59 1.57
CA ALA A 611 -12.66 2.17 2.80
C ALA A 611 -13.46 3.45 2.53
N PHE A 612 -14.46 3.71 3.38
CA PHE A 612 -15.31 4.89 3.33
C PHE A 612 -15.43 5.51 4.71
N PHE A 613 -15.71 6.81 4.75
CA PHE A 613 -16.12 7.50 5.97
C PHE A 613 -17.45 8.23 5.75
N SER A 614 -18.17 8.43 6.84
CA SER A 614 -19.38 9.24 6.90
C SER A 614 -19.26 10.16 8.11
N ASN A 615 -19.56 11.44 7.97
CA ASN A 615 -19.57 12.42 9.06
C ASN A 615 -20.97 12.95 9.39
N ASP A 616 -22.00 12.17 9.04
CA ASP A 616 -23.42 12.46 9.29
C ASP A 616 -24.18 11.25 9.87
N GLY A 617 -23.46 10.30 10.49
CA GLY A 617 -24.03 9.12 11.13
C GLY A 617 -24.46 8.00 10.18
N GLY A 618 -23.92 7.98 8.95
CA GLY A 618 -24.09 6.92 7.96
C GLY A 618 -25.14 7.24 6.89
N MET A 619 -25.53 8.51 6.75
CA MET A 619 -26.49 8.93 5.73
C MET A 619 -25.79 9.11 4.38
N GLU A 620 -24.57 9.66 4.36
CA GLU A 620 -23.74 9.80 3.17
C GLU A 620 -22.28 9.37 3.41
N TRP A 621 -21.82 8.41 2.61
CA TRP A 621 -20.49 7.84 2.62
C TRP A 621 -19.59 8.42 1.52
N LYS A 622 -18.33 8.68 1.88
CA LYS A 622 -17.28 9.25 1.04
C LYS A 622 -16.08 8.30 1.03
N GLN A 623 -15.59 7.92 -0.15
CA GLN A 623 -14.50 6.95 -0.26
C GLN A 623 -13.14 7.56 0.10
N LEU A 624 -12.36 6.86 0.92
CA LEU A 624 -10.95 7.17 1.20
C LEU A 624 -10.05 6.57 0.09
N LYS A 625 -10.01 7.25 -1.06
CA LYS A 625 -9.32 6.74 -2.27
C LYS A 625 -7.86 7.14 -2.39
N ALA A 626 -7.44 8.24 -1.77
CA ALA A 626 -6.08 8.75 -1.93
C ALA A 626 -5.08 7.84 -1.21
N GLY A 627 -4.12 7.28 -1.95
CA GLY A 627 -3.09 6.38 -1.41
C GLY A 627 -3.52 4.93 -1.25
N LEU A 628 -4.81 4.62 -1.42
CA LEU A 628 -5.36 3.26 -1.29
C LEU A 628 -5.79 2.71 -2.68
N PRO A 629 -5.29 1.55 -3.12
CA PRO A 629 -5.75 0.92 -4.35
C PRO A 629 -7.17 0.36 -4.20
N THR A 630 -7.79 -0.05 -5.31
CA THR A 630 -8.97 -0.94 -5.23
C THR A 630 -8.54 -2.21 -4.51
N ILE A 631 -9.04 -2.46 -3.30
CA ILE A 631 -8.68 -3.61 -2.45
C ILE A 631 -9.74 -3.83 -1.38
N ALA A 632 -9.93 -5.07 -0.94
CA ALA A 632 -10.78 -5.36 0.20
C ALA A 632 -10.13 -4.85 1.49
N ILE A 633 -10.92 -4.11 2.27
CA ILE A 633 -10.58 -3.68 3.63
C ILE A 633 -11.41 -4.53 4.56
N ARG A 634 -10.75 -5.52 5.18
CA ARG A 634 -11.41 -6.55 6.00
C ARG A 634 -11.69 -6.10 7.41
N ASP A 635 -10.91 -5.15 7.91
CA ASP A 635 -10.99 -4.69 9.27
C ASP A 635 -10.40 -3.28 9.42
N ILE A 636 -10.83 -2.56 10.46
CA ILE A 636 -10.44 -1.18 10.75
C ILE A 636 -10.18 -1.06 12.26
N ALA A 637 -9.06 -0.43 12.63
CA ALA A 637 -8.81 -0.05 14.02
C ALA A 637 -8.46 1.44 14.12
N ILE A 638 -8.85 2.06 15.22
CA ILE A 638 -8.48 3.43 15.57
C ILE A 638 -7.39 3.40 16.64
N GLN A 639 -6.29 4.09 16.39
CA GLN A 639 -5.36 4.47 17.46
C GLN A 639 -5.79 5.85 17.99
N GLU A 640 -6.37 5.86 19.18
CA GLU A 640 -7.07 7.03 19.74
C GLU A 640 -6.14 8.23 19.99
N GLU A 641 -4.99 8.00 20.63
CA GLU A 641 -4.09 9.11 21.04
C GLU A 641 -3.51 9.86 19.83
N GLU A 642 -3.20 9.13 18.76
CA GLU A 642 -2.65 9.68 17.53
C GLU A 642 -3.76 10.13 16.57
N ASN A 643 -5.01 9.72 16.77
CA ASN A 643 -6.11 9.81 15.81
C ASN A 643 -5.73 9.18 14.45
N ASP A 644 -5.04 8.03 14.49
CA ASP A 644 -4.65 7.30 13.27
C ASP A 644 -5.73 6.25 12.96
N LEU A 645 -6.07 6.10 11.67
CA LEU A 645 -6.98 5.06 11.18
C LEU A 645 -6.15 3.98 10.50
N VAL A 646 -6.16 2.77 11.05
CA VAL A 646 -5.39 1.63 10.55
C VAL A 646 -6.30 0.65 9.82
N LEU A 647 -5.96 0.31 8.58
CA LEU A 647 -6.77 -0.54 7.71
C LEU A 647 -6.08 -1.86 7.44
N ALA A 648 -6.77 -2.99 7.70
CA ALA A 648 -6.33 -4.32 7.30
C ALA A 648 -6.76 -4.58 5.84
N SER A 649 -5.81 -4.58 4.91
CA SER A 649 -6.11 -4.95 3.53
C SER A 649 -5.86 -6.43 3.27
N PHE A 650 -6.71 -7.04 2.45
CA PHE A 650 -6.57 -8.43 2.05
C PHE A 650 -5.71 -8.57 0.79
N GLY A 651 -4.42 -8.24 0.89
CA GLY A 651 -3.41 -8.46 -0.15
C GLY A 651 -2.50 -7.27 -0.46
N ARG A 652 -2.49 -6.23 0.38
CA ARG A 652 -1.59 -5.06 0.27
C ARG A 652 -1.03 -4.61 1.63
N GLY A 653 -1.05 -5.47 2.64
CA GLY A 653 -0.56 -5.15 3.99
C GLY A 653 -1.48 -4.21 4.77
N PHE A 654 -0.91 -3.44 5.71
CA PHE A 654 -1.63 -2.40 6.44
C PHE A 654 -1.49 -1.03 5.77
N TYR A 655 -2.52 -0.20 5.92
CA TYR A 655 -2.46 1.22 5.62
C TYR A 655 -2.76 2.02 6.89
N ILE A 656 -2.02 3.11 7.12
CA ILE A 656 -2.26 4.03 8.22
C ILE A 656 -2.59 5.39 7.60
N LEU A 657 -3.80 5.89 7.85
CA LEU A 657 -4.12 7.29 7.62
C LEU A 657 -3.76 8.05 8.90
N ASP A 658 -2.59 8.69 8.88
CA ASP A 658 -2.13 9.49 10.02
C ASP A 658 -3.09 10.66 10.26
N ASP A 659 -3.54 10.85 11.51
CA ASP A 659 -4.40 11.96 11.90
C ASP A 659 -5.64 12.18 11.00
N TYR A 660 -6.67 11.35 11.20
CA TYR A 660 -7.98 11.50 10.56
C TYR A 660 -8.87 12.56 11.23
N SER A 661 -8.44 13.16 12.35
CA SER A 661 -9.29 14.03 13.20
C SER A 661 -9.94 15.18 12.44
N VAL A 662 -9.30 15.63 11.35
CA VAL A 662 -9.82 16.65 10.42
C VAL A 662 -11.17 16.28 9.80
N LEU A 663 -11.52 15.00 9.70
CA LEU A 663 -12.77 14.51 9.12
C LEU A 663 -13.99 14.80 10.01
N ARG A 664 -13.81 14.93 11.33
CA ARG A 664 -14.89 15.23 12.30
C ARG A 664 -15.65 16.51 11.95
N ASN A 665 -14.91 17.52 11.48
CA ASN A 665 -15.43 18.88 11.29
C ASN A 665 -15.53 19.30 9.83
N LEU A 666 -15.49 18.38 8.86
CA LEU A 666 -15.61 18.70 7.43
C LEU A 666 -17.06 18.62 6.95
N LYS A 667 -17.92 19.54 7.40
CA LYS A 667 -19.34 19.57 7.00
C LYS A 667 -19.52 20.24 5.64
N SER A 668 -20.66 20.00 5.00
CA SER A 668 -20.98 20.59 3.70
C SER A 668 -20.90 22.12 3.69
N GLU A 669 -21.25 22.77 4.81
CA GLU A 669 -21.15 24.23 4.94
C GLU A 669 -19.70 24.73 4.99
N ASP A 670 -18.78 23.95 5.58
CA ASP A 670 -17.35 24.30 5.64
C ASP A 670 -16.72 24.28 4.25
N LEU A 671 -17.18 23.36 3.39
CA LEU A 671 -16.77 23.24 1.99
C LEU A 671 -17.23 24.42 1.10
N GLU A 672 -18.06 25.33 1.61
CA GLU A 672 -18.43 26.55 0.87
C GLU A 672 -17.35 27.62 0.89
N SER A 673 -16.45 27.57 1.87
CA SER A 673 -15.31 28.50 1.98
C SER A 673 -14.33 28.32 0.82
N GLU A 674 -13.71 29.42 0.37
CA GLU A 674 -12.74 29.37 -0.74
C GLU A 674 -11.55 28.45 -0.42
N ALA A 675 -11.06 28.52 0.81
CA ALA A 675 -10.01 27.66 1.33
C ALA A 675 -10.03 27.60 2.87
N MET A 676 -9.46 26.54 3.44
CA MET A 676 -9.32 26.36 4.90
C MET A 676 -7.97 25.76 5.26
N LEU A 677 -7.42 26.17 6.40
CA LEU A 677 -6.43 25.39 7.12
C LEU A 677 -7.17 24.58 8.18
N LEU A 678 -6.91 23.27 8.20
CA LEU A 678 -7.48 22.36 9.18
C LEU A 678 -6.54 22.25 10.39
N SER A 679 -7.02 21.66 11.48
CA SER A 679 -6.21 21.43 12.67
C SER A 679 -4.93 20.65 12.32
N VAL A 680 -3.85 21.01 13.00
CA VAL A 680 -2.55 20.34 12.88
C VAL A 680 -2.30 19.60 14.18
N ARG A 681 -2.19 18.27 14.14
CA ARG A 681 -1.78 17.47 15.29
C ARG A 681 -0.40 17.90 15.79
N ASP A 682 -0.20 17.83 17.09
CA ASP A 682 1.11 18.08 17.70
C ASP A 682 2.19 17.25 17.02
N ALA A 683 3.27 17.92 16.63
CA ALA A 683 4.35 17.32 15.85
C ALA A 683 5.40 16.70 16.79
N LYS A 684 5.74 15.43 16.55
CA LYS A 684 6.78 14.72 17.30
C LYS A 684 8.16 15.06 16.72
N MET A 685 9.09 15.51 17.56
CA MET A 685 10.41 15.96 17.16
C MET A 685 11.52 15.00 17.65
N TRP A 686 12.36 14.57 16.71
CA TRP A 686 13.62 13.85 16.96
C TRP A 686 14.60 14.05 15.78
N GLU A 687 15.83 13.56 15.93
CA GLU A 687 16.81 13.47 14.82
C GLU A 687 16.86 12.03 14.30
N TRP A 688 16.81 11.86 12.98
CA TRP A 688 16.82 10.55 12.32
C TRP A 688 18.05 9.71 12.69
N SER A 689 17.83 8.41 12.92
CA SER A 689 18.91 7.42 12.94
C SER A 689 19.16 6.85 11.52
N ASN A 690 20.36 6.32 11.32
CA ASN A 690 20.79 5.69 10.07
C ASN A 690 21.50 4.36 10.40
N PRO A 691 20.79 3.32 10.86
CA PRO A 691 21.38 2.02 11.19
C PRO A 691 22.18 1.41 10.02
N TYR A 692 21.80 1.67 8.77
CA TYR A 692 22.54 1.23 7.58
C TYR A 692 23.60 2.25 7.08
N GLY A 693 23.88 3.29 7.87
CA GLY A 693 24.93 4.29 7.63
C GLY A 693 24.51 5.51 6.79
N LEU A 694 23.51 5.37 5.90
CA LEU A 694 22.96 6.44 5.05
C LEU A 694 21.42 6.34 4.98
N PRO A 695 20.69 7.40 4.59
CA PRO A 695 19.23 7.35 4.46
C PRO A 695 18.72 6.42 3.34
N GLY A 696 17.42 6.09 3.37
CA GLY A 696 16.76 5.24 2.37
C GLY A 696 17.33 3.82 2.35
N LYS A 697 17.51 3.22 1.17
CA LYS A 697 18.04 1.85 1.05
C LYS A 697 19.55 1.73 1.32
N ALA A 698 20.25 2.85 1.55
CA ALA A 698 21.70 2.91 1.73
C ALA A 698 22.47 2.08 0.69
N PHE A 699 23.17 1.03 1.12
CA PHE A 699 23.91 0.10 0.26
C PHE A 699 23.30 -1.32 0.24
N GLN A 700 22.02 -1.47 0.59
CA GLN A 700 21.36 -2.78 0.61
C GLN A 700 20.95 -3.28 -0.78
N GLY A 701 20.82 -2.39 -1.76
CA GLY A 701 20.34 -2.71 -3.11
C GLY A 701 18.89 -2.30 -3.34
N ASP A 702 18.43 -2.36 -4.59
CA ASP A 702 17.08 -1.92 -4.99
C ASP A 702 15.98 -2.94 -4.65
N ASP A 703 16.36 -4.19 -4.38
CA ASP A 703 15.48 -5.26 -3.90
C ASP A 703 15.23 -5.19 -2.39
N PHE A 704 15.98 -4.37 -1.64
CA PHE A 704 15.67 -4.14 -0.23
C PHE A 704 14.31 -3.43 -0.09
N TYR A 705 13.40 -4.05 0.66
CA TYR A 705 12.09 -3.51 0.93
C TYR A 705 12.10 -2.64 2.19
N GLN A 706 11.39 -1.51 2.12
CA GLN A 706 11.14 -0.63 3.25
C GLN A 706 9.73 -0.05 3.10
N GLY A 707 8.93 -0.13 4.16
CA GLY A 707 7.68 0.60 4.28
C GLY A 707 7.92 2.10 4.45
N GLU A 708 6.92 2.90 4.08
CA GLU A 708 6.92 4.33 4.40
C GLU A 708 6.94 4.55 5.92
N ASN A 709 7.62 5.61 6.36
CA ASN A 709 7.78 5.91 7.78
C ASN A 709 7.53 7.41 8.00
N LEU A 710 6.53 7.76 8.80
CA LEU A 710 6.24 9.16 9.11
C LEU A 710 7.38 9.75 9.95
N GLY A 711 7.93 10.87 9.48
CA GLY A 711 9.10 11.51 10.06
C GLY A 711 8.85 12.48 11.22
N PRO A 712 9.91 13.16 11.69
CA PRO A 712 9.79 14.26 12.64
C PRO A 712 9.24 15.49 11.91
N GLU A 713 7.93 15.47 11.65
CA GLU A 713 7.26 16.46 10.83
C GLU A 713 5.89 16.88 11.37
N ALA A 714 5.48 18.11 11.05
CA ALA A 714 4.12 18.60 11.26
C ALA A 714 3.30 18.37 9.99
N LEU A 715 2.18 17.66 10.11
CA LEU A 715 1.24 17.39 9.02
C LEU A 715 0.27 18.56 8.86
N ILE A 716 0.47 19.39 7.84
CA ILE A 716 -0.36 20.56 7.55
C ILE A 716 -1.44 20.14 6.54
N THR A 717 -2.68 20.06 6.99
CA THR A 717 -3.83 19.73 6.14
C THR A 717 -4.61 20.99 5.77
N TYR A 718 -5.00 21.11 4.50
CA TYR A 718 -5.75 22.25 3.98
C TYR A 718 -6.82 21.81 2.98
N TYR A 719 -7.87 22.61 2.86
CA TYR A 719 -8.92 22.47 1.85
C TYR A 719 -8.86 23.64 0.87
N LEU A 720 -9.09 23.37 -0.40
CA LEU A 720 -9.28 24.37 -1.44
C LEU A 720 -10.50 24.01 -2.28
N LYS A 721 -11.50 24.90 -2.35
CA LYS A 721 -12.79 24.61 -2.99
C LYS A 721 -12.68 24.50 -4.50
N ASP A 722 -12.10 25.50 -5.12
CA ASP A 722 -12.05 25.64 -6.58
C ASP A 722 -10.63 25.49 -7.09
N LYS A 723 -10.50 24.97 -8.32
CA LYS A 723 -9.23 25.00 -9.03
C LYS A 723 -8.86 26.47 -9.27
N ILE A 724 -7.62 26.85 -8.93
CA ILE A 724 -7.09 28.16 -9.31
C ILE A 724 -6.74 28.12 -10.80
N GLU A 725 -7.56 28.76 -11.63
CA GLU A 725 -7.39 28.74 -13.08
C GLU A 725 -6.36 29.77 -13.56
N THR A 726 -5.43 29.33 -14.40
CA THR A 726 -4.55 30.18 -15.21
C THR A 726 -5.26 30.70 -16.46
N LEU A 727 -4.69 31.70 -17.14
CA LEU A 727 -5.16 32.13 -18.46
C LEU A 727 -5.16 30.97 -19.47
N GLU A 728 -4.14 30.11 -19.40
CA GLU A 728 -4.05 28.90 -20.23
C GLU A 728 -5.18 27.91 -19.92
N ASP A 729 -5.50 27.70 -18.64
CA ASP A 729 -6.62 26.83 -18.23
C ASP A 729 -7.96 27.33 -18.75
N LYS A 730 -8.24 28.63 -18.58
CA LYS A 730 -9.47 29.28 -19.04
C LYS A 730 -9.62 29.15 -20.56
N ARG A 731 -8.53 29.34 -21.29
CA ARG A 731 -8.53 29.14 -22.74
C ARG A 731 -8.84 27.69 -23.08
N LYS A 732 -8.12 26.72 -22.50
CA LYS A 732 -8.31 25.29 -22.80
C LYS A 732 -9.73 24.81 -22.49
N GLU A 733 -10.34 25.26 -21.39
CA GLU A 733 -11.71 24.88 -21.07
C GLU A 733 -12.69 25.48 -22.09
N LYS A 734 -12.51 26.75 -22.48
CA LYS A 734 -13.31 27.36 -23.56
C LYS A 734 -13.13 26.62 -24.91
N GLU A 735 -11.91 26.25 -25.27
CA GLU A 735 -11.63 25.47 -26.49
C GLU A 735 -12.33 24.10 -26.46
N LYS A 736 -12.35 23.45 -25.29
CA LYS A 736 -13.02 22.17 -25.08
C LYS A 736 -14.55 22.30 -25.14
N GLU A 737 -15.13 23.38 -24.63
CA GLU A 737 -16.55 23.70 -24.79
C GLU A 737 -16.90 23.89 -26.27
N LEU A 738 -16.16 24.73 -26.99
CA LEU A 738 -16.35 24.94 -28.43
C LEU A 738 -16.20 23.64 -29.24
N ALA A 739 -15.21 22.81 -28.91
CA ALA A 739 -15.01 21.52 -29.56
C ALA A 739 -16.17 20.54 -29.31
N LYS A 740 -16.76 20.53 -28.10
CA LYS A 740 -17.96 19.73 -27.79
C LYS A 740 -19.18 20.19 -28.59
N GLU A 741 -19.30 21.49 -28.84
CA GLU A 741 -20.39 22.09 -29.62
C GLU A 741 -20.18 21.96 -31.14
N GLY A 742 -19.03 21.44 -31.57
CA GLY A 742 -18.65 21.34 -32.99
C GLY A 742 -18.33 22.70 -33.62
N GLU A 743 -18.09 23.72 -32.81
CA GLU A 743 -17.71 25.05 -33.24
C GLU A 743 -16.21 25.14 -33.55
N ASN A 744 -15.84 26.15 -34.35
CA ASN A 744 -14.43 26.38 -34.68
C ASN A 744 -13.68 26.92 -33.46
N VAL A 745 -12.61 26.23 -33.07
CA VAL A 745 -11.61 26.76 -32.14
C VAL A 745 -10.77 27.82 -32.87
N ILE A 746 -10.97 29.09 -32.52
CA ILE A 746 -10.20 30.20 -33.10
C ILE A 746 -8.83 30.24 -32.43
N TYR A 747 -7.78 30.37 -33.24
CA TYR A 747 -6.41 30.47 -32.73
C TYR A 747 -6.25 31.71 -31.83
N PRO A 748 -5.62 31.60 -30.65
CA PRO A 748 -5.42 32.74 -29.76
C PRO A 748 -4.56 33.82 -30.40
N THR A 749 -4.78 35.09 -30.04
CA THR A 749 -3.93 36.18 -30.54
C THR A 749 -2.52 36.12 -29.95
N TYR A 750 -1.58 36.82 -30.58
CA TYR A 750 -0.23 36.95 -30.04
C TYR A 750 -0.25 37.57 -28.64
N GLU A 751 -1.12 38.56 -28.41
CA GLU A 751 -1.27 39.22 -27.11
C GLU A 751 -1.79 38.25 -26.03
N GLU A 752 -2.74 37.38 -26.36
CA GLU A 752 -3.27 36.36 -25.44
C GLU A 752 -2.20 35.33 -25.08
N LEU A 753 -1.47 34.78 -26.07
CA LEU A 753 -0.39 33.83 -25.81
C LEU A 753 0.77 34.46 -25.04
N MET A 754 1.11 35.72 -25.33
CA MET A 754 2.13 36.44 -24.57
C MET A 754 1.69 36.74 -23.14
N ALA A 755 0.39 36.94 -22.90
CA ALA A 755 -0.16 37.05 -21.55
C ALA A 755 -0.04 35.72 -20.79
N GLU A 756 -0.39 34.59 -21.43
CA GLU A 756 -0.20 33.24 -20.87
C GLU A 756 1.27 32.97 -20.53
N ILE A 757 2.20 33.30 -21.43
CA ILE A 757 3.65 33.08 -21.20
C ILE A 757 4.20 33.95 -20.06
N LYS A 758 3.64 35.15 -19.87
CA LYS A 758 4.05 36.10 -18.82
C LYS A 758 3.34 35.86 -17.50
N GLU A 759 2.29 35.06 -17.47
CA GLU A 759 1.57 34.73 -16.25
C GLU A 759 2.47 33.88 -15.35
N GLU A 760 2.68 34.35 -14.13
CA GLU A 760 3.33 33.54 -13.11
C GLU A 760 2.36 32.47 -12.62
N LYS A 761 2.85 31.23 -12.53
CA LYS A 761 2.03 30.12 -12.07
C LYS A 761 1.56 30.36 -10.63
N PRO A 762 0.26 30.20 -10.33
CA PRO A 762 -0.25 30.33 -8.99
C PRO A 762 0.45 29.38 -8.02
N MET A 763 0.76 29.85 -6.81
CA MET A 763 1.46 29.08 -5.78
C MET A 763 0.85 29.31 -4.41
N LEU A 764 0.65 28.24 -3.64
CA LEU A 764 0.31 28.33 -2.22
C LEU A 764 1.57 28.45 -1.38
N TYR A 765 1.54 29.36 -0.42
CA TYR A 765 2.58 29.58 0.57
C TYR A 765 2.05 29.31 1.97
N PHE A 766 2.70 28.40 2.69
CA PHE A 766 2.44 28.12 4.09
C PHE A 766 3.55 28.75 4.92
N VAL A 767 3.22 29.84 5.61
CA VAL A 767 4.17 30.63 6.41
C VAL A 767 4.07 30.17 7.86
N ILE A 768 5.17 29.64 8.37
CA ILE A 768 5.26 29.15 9.75
C ILE A 768 5.98 30.21 10.61
N THR A 769 5.39 30.54 11.75
CA THR A 769 5.92 31.52 12.70
C THR A 769 6.06 30.96 14.11
N ASP A 770 7.02 31.49 14.86
CA ASP A 770 7.13 31.27 16.31
C ASP A 770 6.14 32.16 17.09
N PRO A 771 6.02 32.01 18.44
CA PRO A 771 5.11 32.82 19.26
C PRO A 771 5.45 34.33 19.27
N GLN A 772 6.66 34.71 18.85
CA GLN A 772 7.08 36.10 18.71
C GLN A 772 6.72 36.68 17.32
N GLY A 773 6.12 35.88 16.44
CA GLY A 773 5.74 36.27 15.08
C GLY A 773 6.89 36.27 14.07
N ASN A 774 8.06 35.70 14.42
CA ASN A 774 9.16 35.58 13.48
C ASN A 774 8.89 34.45 12.50
N ILE A 775 9.16 34.70 11.22
CA ILE A 775 9.03 33.67 10.18
C ILE A 775 10.16 32.65 10.30
N ILE A 776 9.78 31.39 10.51
CA ILE A 776 10.67 30.24 10.66
C ILE A 776 10.93 29.58 9.31
N ARG A 777 9.84 29.30 8.58
CA ARG A 777 9.86 28.62 7.28
C ARG A 777 8.71 29.11 6.41
N LYS A 778 8.91 29.07 5.10
CA LYS A 778 7.85 29.17 4.09
C LYS A 778 7.89 27.89 3.28
N LEU A 779 6.76 27.19 3.19
CA LEU A 779 6.59 26.02 2.34
C LEU A 779 5.78 26.42 1.12
N GLU A 780 6.11 25.82 -0.01
CA GLU A 780 5.47 26.09 -1.29
C GLU A 780 4.74 24.84 -1.77
N SER A 781 3.54 25.02 -2.32
CA SER A 781 2.79 23.93 -2.96
C SER A 781 1.97 24.48 -4.12
N SER A 782 1.85 23.71 -5.19
CA SER A 782 0.91 24.05 -6.26
C SER A 782 -0.54 23.93 -5.74
N PRO A 783 -1.45 24.86 -6.07
CA PRO A 783 -2.85 24.77 -5.64
C PRO A 783 -3.50 23.49 -6.17
N LYS A 784 -4.08 22.69 -5.27
CA LYS A 784 -4.85 21.48 -5.59
C LYS A 784 -6.21 21.58 -4.92
N THR A 785 -7.25 21.25 -5.67
CA THR A 785 -8.64 21.22 -5.18
C THR A 785 -8.85 20.08 -4.18
N GLY A 786 -9.80 20.26 -3.26
CA GLY A 786 -10.15 19.28 -2.23
C GLY A 786 -9.25 19.35 -1.00
N VAL A 787 -9.33 18.30 -0.17
CA VAL A 787 -8.49 18.15 1.03
C VAL A 787 -7.11 17.65 0.61
N ASN A 788 -6.07 18.37 1.03
CA ASN A 788 -4.68 18.13 0.67
C ASN A 788 -3.80 18.25 1.91
N ARG A 789 -2.63 17.61 1.87
CA ARG A 789 -1.68 17.60 2.98
C ARG A 789 -0.26 17.86 2.47
N LEU A 790 0.52 18.59 3.27
CA LEU A 790 1.96 18.76 3.13
C LEU A 790 2.62 18.66 4.50
N SER A 791 3.94 18.44 4.54
CA SER A 791 4.66 18.33 5.81
C SER A 791 5.72 19.42 5.99
N TRP A 792 5.92 19.82 7.25
CA TRP A 792 7.06 20.62 7.69
C TRP A 792 8.03 19.76 8.49
N ASP A 793 9.27 19.65 8.03
CA ASP A 793 10.38 18.90 8.65
C ASP A 793 10.88 19.42 10.01
N LEU A 794 10.14 20.37 10.62
CA LEU A 794 10.48 21.01 11.89
C LEU A 794 11.84 21.72 11.88
N ARG A 795 12.29 22.20 10.71
CA ARG A 795 13.57 22.90 10.56
C ARG A 795 13.42 24.32 10.03
N TYR A 796 14.40 25.16 10.39
CA TYR A 796 14.56 26.49 9.81
C TYR A 796 14.86 26.45 8.31
N ALA A 797 14.63 27.56 7.61
CA ALA A 797 15.20 27.78 6.29
C ALA A 797 16.74 27.78 6.32
N SER A 798 17.37 27.13 5.34
CA SER A 798 18.82 27.21 5.14
C SER A 798 19.28 28.66 4.94
N LYS A 799 20.49 28.95 5.42
CA LYS A 799 21.16 30.26 5.24
C LYS A 799 22.29 30.20 4.21
N ASP A 800 22.52 29.05 3.61
CA ASP A 800 23.51 28.91 2.55
C ASP A 800 23.10 29.72 1.30
N PRO A 801 24.06 30.15 0.48
CA PRO A 801 23.75 30.84 -0.78
C PRO A 801 22.88 29.97 -1.70
N ILE A 802 21.87 30.58 -2.32
CA ILE A 802 20.97 29.89 -3.24
C ILE A 802 21.76 29.25 -4.38
N ASN A 803 21.52 27.96 -4.58
CA ASN A 803 22.16 27.17 -5.63
C ASN A 803 21.10 26.39 -6.41
N PHE A 804 20.91 26.75 -7.68
CA PHE A 804 20.00 26.05 -8.59
C PHE A 804 20.61 24.78 -9.19
N SER A 805 21.91 24.53 -9.01
CA SER A 805 22.52 23.27 -9.44
C SER A 805 22.04 22.15 -8.53
N ARG A 806 21.36 21.17 -9.13
CA ARG A 806 21.05 19.89 -8.51
C ARG A 806 21.87 18.82 -9.19
N SER A 807 22.32 17.83 -8.42
CA SER A 807 22.93 16.64 -8.99
C SER A 807 21.94 16.00 -9.96
N SER A 808 22.41 15.58 -11.14
CA SER A 808 21.58 14.85 -12.11
C SER A 808 21.30 13.40 -11.67
N PHE A 809 21.92 12.96 -10.58
CA PHE A 809 21.77 11.62 -10.02
C PHE A 809 21.64 11.68 -8.50
N TYR A 810 21.05 10.64 -7.90
CA TYR A 810 20.98 10.49 -6.45
C TYR A 810 22.39 10.37 -5.85
N ASN A 811 22.79 11.34 -5.04
CA ASN A 811 24.05 11.31 -4.31
C ASN A 811 23.76 11.16 -2.81
N PRO A 812 23.92 9.97 -2.22
CA PRO A 812 23.61 9.75 -0.81
C PRO A 812 24.58 10.45 0.14
N PHE A 813 25.73 10.93 -0.37
CA PHE A 813 26.70 11.73 0.39
C PHE A 813 26.46 13.23 0.26
N SER A 814 25.54 13.65 -0.61
CA SER A 814 25.23 15.07 -0.76
C SER A 814 24.50 15.56 0.48
N SER A 815 24.93 16.70 1.01
CA SER A 815 24.20 17.38 2.07
C SER A 815 22.89 17.91 1.52
N GLN A 816 21.77 17.57 2.17
CA GLN A 816 20.50 18.26 1.93
C GLN A 816 20.60 19.72 2.40
N ASP A 817 20.07 20.63 1.58
CA ASP A 817 19.99 22.06 1.89
C ASP A 817 18.86 22.31 2.88
N GLN A 818 19.15 22.09 4.16
CA GLN A 818 18.18 22.19 5.26
C GLN A 818 18.76 22.92 6.46
N GLY A 819 17.90 23.60 7.23
CA GLY A 819 18.29 24.23 8.48
C GLY A 819 18.42 23.25 9.65
N HIS A 820 18.76 23.79 10.82
CA HIS A 820 18.68 23.03 12.06
C HIS A 820 17.23 22.91 12.53
N THR A 821 16.99 21.93 13.39
CA THR A 821 15.71 21.70 14.08
C THR A 821 15.33 22.90 14.94
N VAL A 822 14.02 23.17 15.02
CA VAL A 822 13.46 24.19 15.90
C VAL A 822 13.43 23.72 17.36
N ALA A 823 13.26 24.64 18.31
CA ALA A 823 13.00 24.26 19.70
C ALA A 823 11.55 23.74 19.85
N PRO A 824 11.29 22.79 20.79
CA PRO A 824 9.93 22.45 21.19
C PRO A 824 9.16 23.69 21.64
N GLY A 825 7.87 23.77 21.30
CA GLY A 825 7.04 24.92 21.60
C GLY A 825 5.88 25.09 20.62
N GLU A 826 5.12 26.16 20.79
CA GLU A 826 3.98 26.50 19.92
C GLU A 826 4.46 27.17 18.62
N TYR A 827 3.89 26.78 17.49
CA TYR A 827 4.10 27.39 16.18
C TYR A 827 2.76 27.66 15.51
N THR A 828 2.73 28.64 14.62
CA THR A 828 1.52 28.99 13.85
C THR A 828 1.78 28.89 12.36
N VAL A 829 0.87 28.27 11.61
CA VAL A 829 0.88 28.25 10.14
C VAL A 829 -0.19 29.18 9.58
N THR A 830 0.14 29.95 8.53
CA THR A 830 -0.81 30.75 7.75
C THR A 830 -0.68 30.44 6.27
N MET A 831 -1.81 30.29 5.57
CA MET A 831 -1.86 29.97 4.14
C MET A 831 -2.12 31.22 3.29
N TYR A 832 -1.33 31.39 2.24
CA TYR A 832 -1.44 32.46 1.26
C TYR A 832 -1.43 31.89 -0.16
N LEU A 833 -2.07 32.59 -1.09
CA LEU A 833 -1.98 32.37 -2.54
C LEU A 833 -1.18 33.52 -3.15
N TRP A 834 -0.16 33.16 -3.92
CA TRP A 834 0.51 34.07 -4.85
C TRP A 834 -0.13 33.93 -6.23
N GLN A 835 -0.76 35.00 -6.70
CA GLN A 835 -1.33 35.11 -8.05
C GLN A 835 -1.37 36.59 -8.43
N ASP A 836 -1.24 36.91 -9.72
CA ASP A 836 -1.31 38.28 -10.25
C ASP A 836 -0.33 39.26 -9.57
N ASN A 837 0.87 38.78 -9.21
CA ASN A 837 1.90 39.51 -8.48
C ASN A 837 1.45 40.01 -7.09
N ALA A 838 0.47 39.34 -6.46
CA ALA A 838 -0.03 39.68 -5.13
C ALA A 838 -0.13 38.44 -4.22
N MET A 839 0.09 38.65 -2.93
CA MET A 839 -0.19 37.66 -1.89
C MET A 839 -1.59 37.89 -1.32
N LYS A 840 -2.47 36.90 -1.45
CA LYS A 840 -3.79 36.86 -0.82
C LYS A 840 -3.77 35.88 0.35
N LYS A 841 -4.17 36.29 1.55
CA LYS A 841 -4.39 35.35 2.68
C LYS A 841 -5.62 34.50 2.35
N MET A 842 -5.48 33.17 2.42
CA MET A 842 -6.50 32.23 1.96
C MET A 842 -7.31 31.61 3.11
N ALA A 843 -6.72 31.47 4.29
CA ALA A 843 -7.37 30.90 5.46
C ALA A 843 -6.87 31.54 6.75
N GLU A 844 -7.64 31.39 7.83
CA GLU A 844 -7.21 31.80 9.16
C GLU A 844 -6.02 30.97 9.67
N PRO A 845 -5.10 31.57 10.46
CA PRO A 845 -3.93 30.85 10.97
C PRO A 845 -4.32 29.74 11.95
N VAL A 846 -3.53 28.67 11.97
CA VAL A 846 -3.69 27.54 12.90
C VAL A 846 -2.42 27.37 13.72
N SER A 847 -2.54 27.29 15.04
CA SER A 847 -1.44 26.98 15.96
C SER A 847 -1.38 25.49 16.29
N PHE A 848 -0.17 24.98 16.56
CA PHE A 848 0.10 23.60 16.98
C PHE A 848 1.37 23.51 17.82
N GLU A 849 1.54 22.44 18.59
CA GLU A 849 2.72 22.24 19.43
C GLU A 849 3.75 21.32 18.76
N VAL A 850 5.03 21.66 18.87
CA VAL A 850 6.15 20.76 18.56
C VAL A 850 6.66 20.14 19.85
N LYS A 851 6.56 18.83 19.96
CA LYS A 851 6.90 18.03 21.16
C LYS A 851 8.12 17.16 20.92
N SER A 852 9.14 17.31 21.76
CA SER A 852 10.31 16.42 21.76
C SER A 852 9.93 15.01 22.24
N LEU A 853 10.41 13.96 21.54
CA LEU A 853 10.25 12.57 22.00
C LEU A 853 10.98 12.26 23.30
N ASN A 854 11.90 13.13 23.74
CA ASN A 854 12.67 13.00 24.98
C ASN A 854 13.48 11.69 25.10
N ILE A 855 13.87 11.11 23.97
CA ILE A 855 14.65 9.87 23.87
C ILE A 855 16.17 10.10 23.99
N TYR A 856 16.60 11.07 24.82
CA TYR A 856 17.98 11.49 24.92
C TYR A 856 18.68 10.88 26.13
N SER A 857 19.88 10.32 25.94
CA SER A 857 20.77 10.01 27.07
C SER A 857 21.50 11.25 27.61
N LEU A 858 21.61 12.30 26.78
CA LEU A 858 22.23 13.59 27.11
C LEU A 858 21.33 14.73 26.61
N PRO A 859 20.22 15.03 27.30
CA PRO A 859 19.29 16.07 26.87
C PRO A 859 19.96 17.46 26.93
N PRO A 860 19.54 18.42 26.09
CA PRO A 860 20.00 19.80 26.22
C PRO A 860 19.50 20.39 27.54
N GLU A 861 20.37 21.10 28.26
CA GLU A 861 19.98 21.81 29.49
C GLU A 861 18.93 22.90 29.22
N ASP A 862 18.99 23.50 28.02
CA ASP A 862 18.14 24.60 27.56
C ASP A 862 18.06 24.56 26.02
N PHE A 863 16.88 24.21 25.50
CA PHE A 863 16.61 24.14 24.07
C PHE A 863 16.72 25.51 23.39
N GLU A 864 16.27 26.58 24.04
CA GLU A 864 16.30 27.94 23.48
C GLU A 864 17.74 28.42 23.33
N ARG A 865 18.59 28.16 24.34
CA ARG A 865 20.02 28.48 24.27
C ARG A 865 20.74 27.69 23.17
N MET A 866 20.45 26.40 23.04
CA MET A 866 21.02 25.57 21.95
C MET A 866 20.60 26.12 20.58
N GLU A 867 19.30 26.38 20.40
CA GLU A 867 18.74 26.89 19.15
C GLU A 867 19.34 28.25 18.78
N ASN A 868 19.45 29.18 19.74
CA ASN A 868 20.08 30.48 19.54
C ASN A 868 21.53 30.37 19.06
N PHE A 869 22.31 29.44 19.63
CA PHE A 869 23.67 29.17 19.15
C PHE A 869 23.67 28.65 17.71
N LYS A 870 22.78 27.70 17.36
CA LYS A 870 22.66 27.18 15.99
C LYS A 870 22.22 28.26 14.99
N LYS A 871 21.31 29.17 15.37
CA LYS A 871 20.92 30.36 14.59
C LYS A 871 22.10 31.27 14.30
N GLU A 872 22.91 31.55 15.32
CA GLU A 872 24.12 32.36 15.21
C GLU A 872 25.16 31.73 14.26
N VAL A 873 25.43 30.43 14.41
CA VAL A 873 26.33 29.66 13.53
C VAL A 873 25.81 29.67 12.09
N ALA A 874 24.53 29.41 11.87
CA ALA A 874 23.92 29.41 10.53
C ALA A 874 24.01 30.78 9.84
N ARG A 875 23.80 31.88 10.59
CA ARG A 875 23.96 33.24 10.06
C ARG A 875 25.41 33.50 9.64
N LEU A 876 26.38 33.09 10.46
CA LEU A 876 27.80 33.24 10.13
C LEU A 876 28.19 32.36 8.94
N GLN A 877 27.70 31.13 8.85
CA GLN A 877 27.88 30.25 7.69
C GLN A 877 27.34 30.88 6.41
N GLY A 878 26.12 31.42 6.43
CA GLY A 878 25.55 32.12 5.27
C GLY A 878 26.40 33.32 4.83
N ALA A 879 26.90 34.10 5.78
CA ALA A 879 27.80 35.22 5.50
C ALA A 879 29.15 34.74 4.92
N LEU A 880 29.70 33.63 5.41
CA LEU A 880 30.90 32.99 4.85
C LEU A 880 30.66 32.51 3.42
N GLY A 881 29.50 31.91 3.13
CA GLY A 881 29.07 31.52 1.79
C GLY A 881 28.97 32.71 0.84
N GLY A 882 28.42 33.84 1.31
CA GLY A 882 28.39 35.10 0.57
C GLY A 882 29.79 35.64 0.27
N ALA A 883 30.68 35.68 1.27
CA ALA A 883 32.07 36.10 1.09
C ALA A 883 32.81 35.20 0.09
N ARG A 884 32.58 33.88 0.14
CA ARG A 884 33.11 32.92 -0.84
C ARG A 884 32.68 33.27 -2.25
N ARG A 885 31.39 33.59 -2.44
CA ARG A 885 30.86 33.94 -3.75
C ARG A 885 31.47 35.24 -4.27
N ILE A 886 31.54 36.27 -3.43
CA ILE A 886 32.18 37.55 -3.77
C ILE A 886 33.65 37.36 -4.19
N ILE A 887 34.44 36.61 -3.42
CA ILE A 887 35.84 36.33 -3.75
C ILE A 887 35.96 35.58 -5.10
N SER A 888 35.05 34.63 -5.36
CA SER A 888 35.01 33.90 -6.64
C SER A 888 34.66 34.80 -7.82
N ASP A 889 33.70 35.72 -7.62
CA ASP A 889 33.25 36.65 -8.65
C ASP A 889 34.34 37.68 -8.95
N ILE A 890 35.04 38.22 -7.94
CA ILE A 890 36.20 39.12 -8.11
C ILE A 890 37.34 38.38 -8.84
N SER A 891 37.64 37.13 -8.45
CA SER A 891 38.67 36.33 -9.13
C SER A 891 38.34 36.13 -10.61
N SER A 892 37.06 35.92 -10.92
CA SER A 892 36.58 35.78 -12.30
C SER A 892 36.67 37.10 -13.04
N GLU A 893 36.23 38.19 -12.43
CA GLU A 893 36.30 39.54 -12.97
C GLU A 893 37.75 39.95 -13.29
N LEU A 894 38.71 39.68 -12.40
CA LEU A 894 40.12 39.99 -12.63
C LEU A 894 40.70 39.26 -13.85
N ARG A 895 40.21 38.06 -14.17
CA ARG A 895 40.60 37.37 -15.42
C ARG A 895 40.12 38.13 -16.66
N TYR A 896 38.89 38.66 -16.62
CA TYR A 896 38.38 39.52 -17.70
C TYR A 896 39.13 40.84 -17.77
N ILE A 897 39.39 41.49 -16.61
CA ILE A 897 40.16 42.73 -16.53
C ILE A 897 41.54 42.56 -17.16
N ARG A 898 42.26 41.48 -16.84
CA ARG A 898 43.58 41.20 -17.42
C ARG A 898 43.52 41.02 -18.94
N GLN A 899 42.52 40.30 -19.43
CA GLN A 899 42.32 40.14 -20.86
C GLN A 899 41.96 41.49 -21.52
N ALA A 900 41.12 42.29 -20.87
CA ALA A 900 40.67 43.58 -21.39
C ALA A 900 41.81 44.61 -21.43
N ILE A 901 42.71 44.63 -20.43
CA ILE A 901 43.91 45.48 -20.43
C ILE A 901 44.77 45.21 -21.67
N SER A 902 44.94 43.94 -22.08
CA SER A 902 45.70 43.57 -23.30
C SER A 902 45.10 44.05 -24.62
N GLN A 903 43.89 44.61 -24.57
CA GLN A 903 43.15 45.13 -25.72
C GLN A 903 43.02 46.67 -25.67
N THR A 904 43.65 47.33 -24.70
CA THR A 904 43.67 48.79 -24.60
C THR A 904 44.71 49.41 -25.53
N GLU A 905 44.52 50.67 -25.93
CA GLU A 905 45.49 51.42 -26.76
C GLU A 905 46.53 52.19 -25.91
N VAL A 906 46.62 51.90 -24.61
CA VAL A 906 47.52 52.57 -23.65
C VAL A 906 48.57 51.62 -23.08
N GLU A 907 49.54 52.14 -22.34
CA GLU A 907 50.54 51.33 -21.64
C GLU A 907 49.89 50.44 -20.56
N GLU A 908 50.03 49.12 -20.70
CA GLU A 908 49.33 48.13 -19.86
C GLU A 908 49.90 47.98 -18.44
N GLN A 909 51.21 48.21 -18.28
CA GLN A 909 51.96 47.87 -17.05
C GLN A 909 51.34 48.47 -15.77
N PRO A 910 50.94 49.76 -15.73
CA PRO A 910 50.34 50.36 -14.54
C PRO A 910 49.05 49.66 -14.06
N TYR A 911 48.26 49.12 -15.01
CA TYR A 911 46.99 48.44 -14.71
C TYR A 911 47.22 46.99 -14.31
N LEU A 912 48.12 46.28 -14.99
CA LEU A 912 48.47 44.90 -14.68
C LEU A 912 49.08 44.77 -13.27
N VAL A 913 49.94 45.70 -12.86
CA VAL A 913 50.52 45.69 -11.50
C VAL A 913 49.43 45.85 -10.43
N ARG A 914 48.45 46.74 -10.65
CA ARG A 914 47.30 46.90 -9.75
C ARG A 914 46.43 45.64 -9.71
N ALA A 915 46.16 45.03 -10.87
CA ALA A 915 45.42 43.77 -10.94
C ALA A 915 46.12 42.65 -10.15
N MET A 916 47.44 42.51 -10.32
CA MET A 916 48.25 41.54 -9.58
C MET A 916 48.25 41.79 -8.07
N GLN A 917 48.34 43.04 -7.63
CA GLN A 917 48.26 43.38 -6.21
C GLN A 917 46.90 43.00 -5.61
N ILE A 918 45.81 43.21 -6.35
CA ILE A 918 44.47 42.77 -5.93
C ILE A 918 44.40 41.25 -5.88
N GLU A 919 44.95 40.54 -6.88
CA GLU A 919 45.03 39.07 -6.87
C GLU A 919 45.78 38.53 -5.65
N ASP A 920 46.91 39.13 -5.28
CA ASP A 920 47.71 38.70 -4.12
C ASP A 920 47.01 38.99 -2.79
N ASN A 921 46.38 40.16 -2.66
CA ASN A 921 45.54 40.46 -1.49
C ASN A 921 44.36 39.47 -1.39
N LEU A 922 43.74 39.14 -2.52
CA LEU A 922 42.64 38.19 -2.58
C LEU A 922 43.10 36.76 -2.23
N ARG A 923 44.34 36.37 -2.60
CA ARG A 923 44.96 35.10 -2.20
C ARG A 923 45.16 35.03 -0.69
N ASP A 924 45.65 36.08 -0.03
CA ASP A 924 45.78 36.10 1.44
C ASP A 924 44.42 35.95 2.14
N LEU A 925 43.43 36.74 1.71
CA LEU A 925 42.07 36.65 2.23
C LEU A 925 41.49 35.25 2.03
N ARG A 926 41.70 34.65 0.85
CA ARG A 926 41.26 33.28 0.55
C ARG A 926 41.95 32.25 1.45
N THR A 927 43.24 32.38 1.69
CA THR A 927 44.01 31.49 2.56
C THR A 927 43.52 31.56 4.00
N ARG A 928 43.22 32.74 4.54
CA ARG A 928 42.65 32.89 5.89
C ARG A 928 41.22 32.34 5.98
N LEU A 929 40.43 32.53 4.93
CA LEU A 929 39.04 32.09 4.90
C LEU A 929 38.91 30.57 4.77
N PHE A 930 39.68 29.93 3.89
CA PHE A 930 39.54 28.50 3.55
C PHE A 930 40.71 27.62 3.98
N GLY A 931 41.84 28.20 4.36
CA GLY A 931 43.06 27.48 4.74
C GLY A 931 44.13 27.53 3.66
N ASP A 932 45.35 27.17 4.04
CA ASP A 932 46.50 27.09 3.14
C ASP A 932 46.47 25.75 2.38
N ARG A 933 46.05 25.84 1.11
CA ARG A 933 45.96 24.67 0.23
C ARG A 933 47.33 24.06 -0.07
N VAL A 934 48.39 24.86 -0.17
CA VAL A 934 49.73 24.35 -0.51
C VAL A 934 50.27 23.56 0.67
N ALA A 935 50.20 24.12 1.88
CA ALA A 935 50.59 23.42 3.09
C ALA A 935 49.78 22.12 3.30
N SER A 936 48.46 22.17 3.06
CA SER A 936 47.60 20.97 3.15
C SER A 936 47.96 19.90 2.10
N GLN A 937 48.30 20.27 0.87
CA GLN A 937 48.75 19.32 -0.17
C GLN A 937 50.11 18.70 0.14
N LEU A 938 50.93 19.38 0.94
CA LEU A 938 52.22 18.90 1.42
C LEU A 938 52.14 18.18 2.77
N ASP A 939 50.92 17.88 3.25
CA ASP A 939 50.66 17.23 4.55
C ASP A 939 51.33 17.95 5.74
N MET A 940 51.37 19.29 5.68
CA MET A 940 51.93 20.11 6.75
C MET A 940 50.85 20.57 7.72
N PRO A 941 51.14 20.65 9.04
CA PRO A 941 50.21 21.20 10.02
C PRO A 941 49.82 22.64 9.66
N THR A 942 48.52 22.91 9.57
CA THR A 942 47.98 24.25 9.30
C THR A 942 47.14 24.76 10.46
N LYS A 943 46.99 26.08 10.56
CA LYS A 943 46.03 26.68 11.49
C LYS A 943 44.61 26.48 10.96
N PRO A 944 43.60 26.26 11.81
CA PRO A 944 42.20 26.20 11.38
C PRO A 944 41.79 27.48 10.66
N SER A 945 41.18 27.34 9.49
CA SER A 945 40.60 28.47 8.76
C SER A 945 39.26 28.87 9.34
N ILE A 946 38.79 30.08 8.99
CA ILE A 946 37.49 30.58 9.47
C ILE A 946 36.35 29.65 9.00
N ALA A 947 36.34 29.28 7.72
CA ALA A 947 35.35 28.35 7.18
C ALA A 947 35.51 26.94 7.75
N GLY A 948 36.74 26.49 8.03
CA GLY A 948 37.00 25.20 8.67
C GLY A 948 36.39 25.11 10.06
N MET A 949 36.56 26.14 10.91
CA MET A 949 35.97 26.17 12.25
C MET A 949 34.44 26.09 12.23
N ILE A 950 33.78 26.91 11.39
CA ILE A 950 32.32 26.88 11.28
C ILE A 950 31.82 25.59 10.62
N GLY A 951 32.54 25.09 9.62
CA GLY A 951 32.28 23.82 8.98
C GLY A 951 32.31 22.64 9.98
N SER A 952 33.31 22.61 10.88
CA SER A 952 33.40 21.61 11.95
C SER A 952 32.21 21.67 12.91
N ILE A 953 31.85 22.87 13.40
CA ILE A 953 30.70 23.03 14.31
C ILE A 953 29.43 22.48 13.67
N ASN A 954 29.18 22.82 12.41
CA ASN A 954 28.01 22.34 11.69
C ASN A 954 28.05 20.84 11.47
N TYR A 955 29.16 20.30 10.98
CA TYR A 955 29.30 18.87 10.71
C TYR A 955 29.11 18.02 11.97
N GLU A 956 29.73 18.42 13.08
CA GLU A 956 29.68 17.70 14.36
C GLU A 956 28.33 17.86 15.07
N GLY A 957 27.62 18.98 14.85
CA GLY A 957 26.34 19.28 15.50
C GLY A 957 25.09 19.01 14.64
N LYS A 958 25.24 18.65 13.36
CA LYS A 958 24.14 18.63 12.38
C LYS A 958 22.97 17.73 12.78
N TYR A 959 23.28 16.53 13.25
CA TYR A 959 22.30 15.48 13.57
C TYR A 959 22.22 15.25 15.08
N SER A 960 22.32 16.32 15.86
CA SER A 960 22.31 16.26 17.32
C SER A 960 21.45 17.36 17.93
N THR A 961 20.69 16.98 18.95
CA THR A 961 19.96 17.88 19.85
C THR A 961 20.69 18.12 21.17
N ALA A 962 21.94 17.64 21.30
CA ALA A 962 22.76 17.88 22.48
C ALA A 962 23.28 19.33 22.53
N GLN A 963 23.67 19.77 23.74
CA GLN A 963 24.23 21.11 23.93
C GLN A 963 25.55 21.28 23.16
N PRO A 964 25.80 22.45 22.53
CA PRO A 964 27.08 22.74 21.90
C PRO A 964 28.22 22.66 22.90
N THR A 965 29.29 21.98 22.53
CA THR A 965 30.47 21.84 23.39
C THR A 965 31.15 23.19 23.64
N GLN A 966 31.91 23.31 24.73
CA GLN A 966 32.73 24.51 24.95
C GLN A 966 33.68 24.76 23.76
N THR A 967 34.22 23.70 23.15
CA THR A 967 35.05 23.79 21.95
C THR A 967 34.30 24.42 20.77
N HIS A 968 33.02 24.09 20.57
CA HIS A 968 32.17 24.71 19.54
C HIS A 968 32.01 26.21 19.79
N GLN A 969 31.75 26.60 21.04
CA GLN A 969 31.60 28.01 21.43
C GLN A 969 32.90 28.79 21.21
N ASP A 970 34.04 28.26 21.66
CA ASP A 970 35.36 28.87 21.48
C ASP A 970 35.78 28.98 20.00
N MET A 971 35.41 27.99 19.16
CA MET A 971 35.63 28.04 17.71
C MET A 971 34.77 29.12 17.05
N TYR A 972 33.49 29.21 17.43
CA TYR A 972 32.58 30.22 16.90
C TYR A 972 33.05 31.64 17.24
N ASP A 973 33.42 31.91 18.50
CA ASP A 973 33.89 33.23 18.93
C ASP A 973 35.15 33.67 18.18
N ARG A 974 36.11 32.75 18.01
CA ARG A 974 37.32 33.01 17.22
C ARG A 974 36.99 33.27 15.75
N ALA A 975 36.14 32.44 15.14
CA ALA A 975 35.73 32.59 13.74
C ALA A 975 35.00 33.92 13.51
N LYS A 976 34.10 34.32 14.42
CA LYS A 976 33.34 35.57 14.38
C LYS A 976 34.25 36.79 14.38
N VAL A 977 35.24 36.84 15.28
CA VAL A 977 36.21 37.95 15.35
C VAL A 977 37.07 38.01 14.09
N GLN A 978 37.60 36.87 13.64
CA GLN A 978 38.46 36.81 12.45
C GLN A 978 37.69 37.18 11.17
N PHE A 979 36.44 36.70 11.03
CA PHE A 979 35.61 36.99 9.89
C PHE A 979 35.25 38.48 9.78
N LYS A 980 34.96 39.14 10.91
CA LYS A 980 34.71 40.58 10.94
C LYS A 980 35.90 41.38 10.42
N SER A 981 37.13 41.01 10.80
CA SER A 981 38.35 41.63 10.27
C SER A 981 38.48 41.39 8.77
N LEU A 982 38.32 40.14 8.33
CA LEU A 982 38.43 39.74 6.93
C LEU A 982 37.43 40.49 6.03
N MET A 983 36.18 40.65 6.47
CA MET A 983 35.16 41.38 5.70
C MET A 983 35.47 42.87 5.58
N THR A 984 36.08 43.48 6.60
CA THR A 984 36.52 44.88 6.55
C THR A 984 37.64 45.08 5.53
N GLU A 985 38.59 44.13 5.49
CA GLU A 985 39.68 44.12 4.52
C GLU A 985 39.18 43.87 3.08
N LEU A 986 38.23 42.93 2.90
CA LEU A 986 37.60 42.65 1.61
C LEU A 986 36.81 43.86 1.07
N ASP A 987 36.02 44.52 1.92
CA ASP A 987 35.29 45.74 1.54
C ASP A 987 36.25 46.86 1.11
N THR A 988 37.36 47.03 1.84
CA THR A 988 38.41 47.99 1.51
C THR A 988 39.08 47.66 0.18
N LEU A 989 39.37 46.39 -0.09
CA LEU A 989 39.95 45.93 -1.36
C LEU A 989 39.02 46.25 -2.54
N ILE A 990 37.72 45.99 -2.38
CA ILE A 990 36.71 46.25 -3.41
C ILE A 990 36.61 47.75 -3.69
N LYS A 991 36.38 48.57 -2.66
CA LYS A 991 36.12 50.01 -2.81
C LYS A 991 37.35 50.81 -3.22
N SER A 992 38.50 50.50 -2.65
CA SER A 992 39.70 51.34 -2.82
C SER A 992 40.63 50.86 -3.92
N GLN A 993 40.49 49.62 -4.41
CA GLN A 993 41.41 49.06 -5.42
C GLN A 993 40.67 48.53 -6.65
N LEU A 994 39.70 47.62 -6.49
CA LEU A 994 39.01 46.97 -7.61
C LEU A 994 38.15 47.94 -8.42
N ILE A 995 37.25 48.69 -7.77
CA ILE A 995 36.37 49.65 -8.46
C ILE A 995 37.19 50.72 -9.19
N PRO A 996 38.19 51.39 -8.57
CA PRO A 996 39.04 52.34 -9.29
C PRO A 996 39.80 51.70 -10.47
N LEU A 997 40.28 50.46 -10.34
CA LEU A 997 40.95 49.78 -11.45
C LEU A 997 39.98 49.56 -12.61
N ARG A 998 38.75 49.11 -12.35
CA ARG A 998 37.70 48.91 -13.35
C ARG A 998 37.36 50.21 -14.09
N GLU A 999 37.20 51.31 -13.36
CA GLU A 999 36.91 52.62 -13.97
C GLU A 999 38.07 53.15 -14.81
N ASP A 1000 39.31 52.98 -14.34
CA ASP A 1000 40.49 53.51 -15.02
C ASP A 1000 40.80 52.75 -16.32
N ILE A 1001 40.63 51.43 -16.35
CA ILE A 1001 40.81 50.65 -17.59
C ILE A 1001 39.68 50.93 -18.59
N GLN A 1002 38.47 51.19 -18.12
CA GLN A 1002 37.35 51.55 -18.99
C GLN A 1002 37.60 52.91 -19.67
N LYS A 1003 38.06 53.91 -18.92
CA LYS A 1003 38.51 55.21 -19.48
C LYS A 1003 39.68 55.07 -20.45
N ALA A 1004 40.47 54.01 -20.30
CA ALA A 1004 41.57 53.68 -21.18
C ALA A 1004 41.16 52.90 -22.46
N GLY A 1005 39.85 52.73 -22.69
CA GLY A 1005 39.32 52.08 -23.90
C GLY A 1005 39.26 50.55 -23.83
N ALA A 1006 39.29 49.95 -22.64
CA ALA A 1006 39.19 48.50 -22.50
C ALA A 1006 37.81 47.97 -22.95
N PRO A 1007 37.74 46.79 -23.60
CA PRO A 1007 36.47 46.10 -23.87
C PRO A 1007 35.68 45.80 -22.59
N TYR A 1008 34.39 45.51 -22.73
CA TYR A 1008 33.51 45.19 -21.60
C TYR A 1008 34.09 44.10 -20.69
N THR A 1009 34.09 44.38 -19.38
CA THR A 1009 34.33 43.40 -18.31
C THR A 1009 33.06 43.23 -17.47
N PRO A 1010 32.83 42.07 -16.84
CA PRO A 1010 31.74 41.89 -15.90
C PRO A 1010 31.68 43.02 -14.86
N ASN A 1011 30.47 43.42 -14.45
CA ASN A 1011 30.21 44.52 -13.50
C ASN A 1011 30.63 45.93 -13.97
N ALA A 1012 31.10 46.12 -15.21
CA ALA A 1012 31.21 47.44 -15.84
C ALA A 1012 29.86 47.86 -16.44
N LEU A 1013 29.51 49.15 -16.37
CA LEU A 1013 28.39 49.70 -17.13
C LEU A 1013 28.91 50.03 -18.54
N PRO A 1014 28.28 49.57 -19.64
CA PRO A 1014 28.68 50.00 -20.97
C PRO A 1014 28.54 51.53 -21.08
N GLU A 1015 29.50 52.19 -21.74
CA GLU A 1015 29.35 53.61 -22.04
C GLU A 1015 28.10 53.80 -22.91
N MET A 1016 27.23 54.74 -22.54
CA MET A 1016 26.12 55.12 -23.41
C MET A 1016 26.69 55.80 -24.65
N ILE A 1017 26.81 55.03 -25.72
CA ILE A 1017 27.06 55.56 -27.05
C ILE A 1017 25.83 56.42 -27.39
N GLN A 1018 26.00 57.74 -27.46
CA GLN A 1018 25.01 58.59 -28.13
C GLN A 1018 25.02 58.19 -29.61
N PHE A 1019 23.99 57.46 -30.03
CA PHE A 1019 23.73 57.18 -31.45
C PHE A 1019 23.36 58.46 -32.20
#